data_AF-A0A918YVQ6-F1
#
_entry.id   AF-A0A918YVQ6-F1
#
_cell.length_a   1.000
_cell.length_b   1.000
_cell.length_c   1.000
_cell.angle_alpha   90.00
_cell.angle_beta   90.00
_cell.angle_gamma   90.00
#
_symmetry.space_group_name_H-M   'P 1'
#
loop_
_entity.id
_entity.type
_entity.pdbx_description
1 polymer ?
#
loop_
_entity_poly.entity_id
_entity_poly.type
_entity_poly.pdbx_seq_one_letter_code
_entity_poly.pdbx_strand_id
1 'polypeptide(L)'
;MSDNDWNNERLDQDLQFTVVSSPLRYASETEHPVEYVAAVTPEGEITGYLWWSDVDGAAEFARRPAVDSWNAGSFWYGKLLEARASGLQPSVAVRRLLTEPGSATSGRLDPGSRAVTSLPALTELAAQGWQPPADRVKPPGWRPDPPLDPERSERAVAAGGWLYRTDPGYDPAGRVPPRAVAGAWEVSPGGRLLRFWHNPEYGTAPAPVAPAGEGVPVPPLRAGRRPAGRALLGWLADPLAPRFCRLAGSSGSGRTHLLSWLAAAAPPDNPRADRRVHAVLPAEGLTVRGATWLLAARLGLVARTPAELMAALQDGVPRTLVVTDLDRAGGELLPGAAERIAVDLLTPLLQVPWLRLLVECGSGTPAAAALDGAAPAGAVLDLDDPRWTDPDRFASWCAGLGGTPVAAGQVHPSPGLARLAARTPATVLDPAAPPADRASALAAAWWTALPEELRPAVRALAAGPVTAGLWAALPGAGGADAVRRAAELVPAPADGAAWRLQPDELAARVAAGSPAVGHAGLVRSIADGVPRLAGGRPDLAQAGPERLGTLLRHAVPAGIAGQLLADPEFLVHADPAAVTAAFEHAEAAGEPPGALAEAWELAGPACAAGTPAGRAAALHAWLAGRDEEAAARCAALSGQAWTARWSYRRANGQVRRTTLGHGRYAGRLAVAVNGILRHVDPVTGRDAEGTDPLRLPSVPSVAMLGGADGSYYLLRTDGVVTELPLHDSFGNSLSRALDWATRHFADGVTALATRGEQDELVAVGDGAGRLHCFPTDGGPVLSPDEPLHRGAVTAVGLALSPAGGLALSGGRDGRVWSWAHGSGRAPELVDERPCEVTAVAAAGTAGGLVTVAAWSDGLVRVRRPDAAGPALDLRLGGQARSVTVDRAGLVCLALPKGVVALDLD
;
A
#
# COMPACT_ATOMS: atom_id res chain seq x y z
N MET A 1 -30.42 38.12 -13.27
CA MET A 1 -28.97 38.38 -13.36
C MET A 1 -28.41 37.27 -14.21
N SER A 2 -27.79 37.62 -15.33
CA SER A 2 -27.42 36.72 -16.44
C SER A 2 -26.17 35.90 -16.16
N ASP A 3 -26.10 34.72 -16.79
CA ASP A 3 -25.07 33.67 -16.78
C ASP A 3 -23.63 34.07 -17.21
N ASN A 4 -23.19 35.32 -17.00
CA ASN A 4 -21.91 35.81 -17.54
C ASN A 4 -20.85 36.26 -16.52
N ASP A 5 -21.05 36.07 -15.21
CA ASP A 5 -20.10 36.52 -14.17
C ASP A 5 -19.09 35.44 -13.70
N TRP A 6 -18.98 34.30 -14.39
CA TRP A 6 -18.00 33.24 -14.06
C TRP A 6 -16.94 32.99 -15.13
N ASN A 7 -16.75 33.91 -16.08
CA ASN A 7 -15.61 33.83 -16.99
C ASN A 7 -14.36 34.44 -16.35
N ASN A 8 -13.71 33.67 -15.48
CA ASN A 8 -12.38 34.02 -15.00
C ASN A 8 -11.37 33.65 -16.09
N GLU A 9 -10.96 34.62 -16.90
CA GLU A 9 -9.98 34.47 -18.01
C GLU A 9 -8.64 33.82 -17.61
N ARG A 10 -8.40 33.59 -16.32
CA ARG A 10 -7.25 32.83 -15.79
C ARG A 10 -7.37 31.30 -15.89
N LEU A 11 -8.53 30.75 -16.22
CA LEU A 11 -8.75 29.30 -16.33
C LEU A 11 -8.61 28.74 -17.75
N ASP A 12 -8.63 29.60 -18.78
CA ASP A 12 -8.51 29.22 -20.20
C ASP A 12 -7.11 29.46 -20.80
N GLN A 13 -6.14 29.90 -19.98
CA GLN A 13 -4.74 29.93 -20.39
C GLN A 13 -4.09 28.59 -20.09
N ASP A 14 -3.37 28.02 -21.06
CA ASP A 14 -2.45 26.90 -20.86
C ASP A 14 -1.66 27.16 -19.57
N LEU A 15 -1.94 26.34 -18.53
CA LEU A 15 -1.22 26.39 -17.26
C LEU A 15 0.20 25.88 -17.52
N GLN A 16 1.07 26.76 -18.01
CA GLN A 16 2.50 26.55 -17.94
C GLN A 16 2.88 26.64 -16.46
N PHE A 17 3.23 25.51 -15.86
CA PHE A 17 3.72 25.44 -14.49
C PHE A 17 4.97 26.30 -14.35
N THR A 18 4.82 27.52 -13.83
CA THR A 18 5.96 28.34 -13.44
C THR A 18 6.43 27.87 -12.06
N VAL A 19 7.67 27.38 -11.99
CA VAL A 19 8.30 26.97 -10.74
C VAL A 19 8.32 28.15 -9.76
N VAL A 20 7.52 28.08 -8.69
CA VAL A 20 7.33 29.20 -7.72
C VAL A 20 8.55 29.41 -6.82
N SER A 21 9.42 28.40 -6.70
CA SER A 21 10.81 28.57 -6.26
C SER A 21 11.64 27.33 -6.63
N SER A 22 12.59 27.48 -7.54
CA SER A 22 13.70 26.53 -7.72
C SER A 22 14.88 27.06 -6.91
N PRO A 23 15.81 26.22 -6.41
CA PRO A 23 17.12 26.72 -5.98
C PRO A 23 17.66 27.61 -7.11
N LEU A 24 18.22 28.79 -6.79
CA LEU A 24 18.84 29.63 -7.82
C LEU A 24 19.91 28.78 -8.52
N ARG A 25 19.77 28.56 -9.82
CA ARG A 25 20.72 27.79 -10.64
C ARG A 25 21.37 28.69 -11.68
N TYR A 26 22.55 28.31 -12.14
CA TYR A 26 23.07 28.82 -13.40
C TYR A 26 22.31 28.18 -14.56
N ALA A 27 22.31 28.82 -15.72
CA ALA A 27 21.81 28.17 -16.93
C ALA A 27 22.66 26.92 -17.25
N SER A 28 22.02 25.85 -17.73
CA SER A 28 22.66 24.58 -18.11
C SER A 28 23.05 24.53 -19.59
N GLU A 29 22.67 25.54 -20.36
CA GLU A 29 22.93 25.63 -21.80
C GLU A 29 23.45 27.02 -22.14
N THR A 30 24.24 27.11 -23.23
CA THR A 30 24.78 28.36 -23.76
C THR A 30 25.21 28.14 -25.21
N GLU A 31 24.98 29.15 -26.05
CA GLU A 31 25.49 29.22 -27.42
C GLU A 31 26.84 29.95 -27.50
N HIS A 32 27.28 30.55 -26.40
CA HIS A 32 28.53 31.27 -26.29
C HIS A 32 29.70 30.33 -25.92
N PRO A 33 30.96 30.72 -26.21
CA PRO A 33 32.12 29.94 -25.80
C PRO A 33 32.13 29.70 -24.29
N VAL A 34 32.38 28.45 -23.89
CA VAL A 34 32.51 28.04 -22.50
C VAL A 34 33.97 27.86 -22.14
N GLU A 35 34.34 28.36 -20.97
CA GLU A 35 35.57 27.96 -20.32
C GLU A 35 35.32 26.68 -19.54
N TYR A 36 36.30 25.78 -19.48
CA TYR A 36 36.19 24.57 -18.69
C TYR A 36 37.50 24.19 -18.00
N VAL A 37 37.38 23.40 -16.94
CA VAL A 37 38.47 22.80 -16.17
C VAL A 37 38.13 21.33 -15.91
N ALA A 38 39.09 20.43 -16.08
CA ALA A 38 38.96 19.02 -15.75
C ALA A 38 38.92 18.80 -14.23
N ALA A 39 38.00 17.96 -13.79
CA ALA A 39 38.05 17.35 -12.47
C ALA A 39 38.85 16.04 -12.57
N VAL A 40 39.89 15.92 -11.75
CA VAL A 40 40.87 14.84 -11.82
C VAL A 40 40.96 14.13 -10.47
N THR A 41 40.86 12.80 -10.45
CA THR A 41 41.06 12.00 -9.24
C THR A 41 42.51 12.10 -8.73
N PRO A 42 42.80 11.73 -7.48
CA PRO A 42 44.19 11.63 -7.00
C PRO A 42 45.10 10.77 -7.87
N GLU A 43 44.53 9.81 -8.62
CA GLU A 43 45.21 8.87 -9.51
C GLU A 43 45.42 9.43 -10.94
N GLY A 44 44.93 10.64 -11.23
CA GLY A 44 45.13 11.31 -12.51
C GLY A 44 44.02 11.06 -13.54
N GLU A 45 42.90 10.42 -13.17
CA GLU A 45 41.78 10.17 -14.08
C GLU A 45 40.82 11.36 -14.15
N ILE A 46 40.41 11.75 -15.37
CA ILE A 46 39.44 12.81 -15.58
C ILE A 46 38.01 12.28 -15.38
N THR A 47 37.33 12.72 -14.32
CA THR A 47 35.93 12.35 -14.02
C THR A 47 34.91 13.19 -14.80
N GLY A 48 35.34 14.34 -15.34
CA GLY A 48 34.52 15.23 -16.16
C GLY A 48 35.09 16.64 -16.16
N TYR A 49 34.31 17.58 -16.67
CA TYR A 49 34.73 18.95 -16.89
C TYR A 49 33.73 19.92 -16.28
N LEU A 50 34.17 20.74 -15.33
CA LEU A 50 33.39 21.87 -14.84
C LEU A 50 33.52 23.02 -15.85
N TRP A 51 32.42 23.49 -16.41
CA TRP A 51 32.41 24.55 -17.40
C TRP A 51 31.51 25.72 -17.01
N TRP A 52 31.81 26.89 -17.56
CA TRP A 52 31.07 28.11 -17.28
C TRP A 52 31.12 29.13 -18.43
N SER A 53 30.12 30.01 -18.45
CA SER A 53 30.02 31.21 -19.30
C SER A 53 29.36 32.33 -18.50
N ASP A 54 30.11 33.42 -18.23
CA ASP A 54 29.58 34.59 -17.53
C ASP A 54 28.59 35.38 -18.39
N VAL A 55 28.67 35.27 -19.72
CA VAL A 55 27.83 36.02 -20.66
C VAL A 55 26.35 35.65 -20.49
N ASP A 56 26.07 34.34 -20.34
CA ASP A 56 24.72 33.81 -20.14
C ASP A 56 24.40 33.50 -18.68
N GLY A 57 25.35 33.70 -17.77
CA GLY A 57 25.23 33.21 -16.40
C GLY A 57 25.06 31.68 -16.36
N ALA A 58 25.75 30.95 -17.24
CA ALA A 58 25.67 29.51 -17.39
C ALA A 58 26.86 28.81 -16.72
N ALA A 59 26.61 27.69 -16.05
CA ALA A 59 27.64 26.85 -15.48
C ALA A 59 27.09 25.47 -15.17
N GLU A 60 27.82 24.43 -15.57
CA GLU A 60 27.47 23.06 -15.28
C GLU A 60 28.72 22.18 -15.28
N PHE A 61 28.53 20.90 -14.96
CA PHE A 61 29.56 19.89 -15.04
C PHE A 61 29.25 18.93 -16.20
N ALA A 62 30.06 18.99 -17.25
CA ALA A 62 30.05 18.04 -18.36
C ALA A 62 30.71 16.73 -17.91
N ARG A 63 29.88 15.76 -17.58
CA ARG A 63 30.33 14.47 -17.06
C ARG A 63 31.00 13.62 -18.15
N ARG A 64 32.16 13.05 -17.85
CA ARG A 64 32.74 11.97 -18.67
C ARG A 64 32.03 10.66 -18.33
N PRO A 65 31.34 9.95 -19.24
CA PRO A 65 30.67 8.70 -18.88
C PRO A 65 31.71 7.65 -18.48
N ALA A 66 31.79 7.35 -17.19
CA ALA A 66 32.56 6.27 -16.59
C ALA A 66 31.73 5.72 -15.43
N VAL A 67 32.04 4.54 -14.91
CA VAL A 67 31.28 3.96 -13.79
C VAL A 67 31.31 4.90 -12.56
N ASP A 68 32.38 5.68 -12.41
CA ASP A 68 32.68 6.44 -11.18
C ASP A 68 32.44 7.96 -11.28
N SER A 69 32.19 8.49 -12.47
CA SER A 69 32.02 9.93 -12.71
C SER A 69 30.66 10.51 -12.28
N TRP A 70 29.70 9.64 -11.93
CA TRP A 70 28.36 10.06 -11.50
C TRP A 70 28.39 10.85 -10.19
N ASN A 71 29.31 10.51 -9.29
CA ASN A 71 29.48 11.21 -8.00
C ASN A 71 30.15 12.58 -8.19
N ALA A 72 31.10 12.70 -9.13
CA ALA A 72 31.74 13.97 -9.48
C ALA A 72 30.75 15.01 -9.98
N GLY A 73 29.88 14.65 -10.93
CA GLY A 73 28.88 15.58 -11.46
C GLY A 73 27.92 16.11 -10.40
N SER A 74 27.46 15.24 -9.48
CA SER A 74 26.56 15.67 -8.40
C SER A 74 27.26 16.57 -7.37
N PHE A 75 28.51 16.26 -7.01
CA PHE A 75 29.30 17.05 -6.08
C PHE A 75 29.53 18.47 -6.61
N TRP A 76 30.06 18.59 -7.82
CA TRP A 76 30.35 19.89 -8.44
C TRP A 76 29.08 20.68 -8.76
N TYR A 77 28.00 20.00 -9.15
CA TYR A 77 26.70 20.64 -9.32
C TYR A 77 26.14 21.20 -8.00
N GLY A 78 26.22 20.45 -6.90
CA GLY A 78 25.82 20.93 -5.58
C GLY A 78 26.59 22.18 -5.16
N LYS A 79 27.90 22.21 -5.44
CA LYS A 79 28.76 23.36 -5.20
C LYS A 79 28.42 24.58 -6.04
N LEU A 80 28.05 24.39 -7.31
CA LEU A 80 27.53 25.46 -8.15
C LEU A 80 26.21 26.02 -7.62
N LEU A 81 25.31 25.17 -7.09
CA LEU A 81 24.07 25.62 -6.44
C LEU A 81 24.35 26.47 -5.19
N GLU A 82 25.28 26.06 -4.34
CA GLU A 82 25.70 26.85 -3.16
C GLU A 82 26.29 28.21 -3.56
N ALA A 83 27.12 28.23 -4.61
CA ALA A 83 27.72 29.45 -5.13
C ALA A 83 26.68 30.40 -5.74
N ARG A 84 25.70 29.85 -6.48
CA ARG A 84 24.61 30.62 -7.08
C ARG A 84 23.65 31.17 -6.03
N ALA A 85 23.33 30.39 -4.99
CA ALA A 85 22.56 30.87 -3.84
C ALA A 85 23.27 32.01 -3.10
N SER A 86 24.61 32.05 -3.15
CA SER A 86 25.44 33.13 -2.62
C SER A 86 25.58 34.33 -3.58
N GLY A 87 24.86 34.36 -4.71
CA GLY A 87 24.86 35.46 -5.68
C GLY A 87 26.12 35.59 -6.54
N LEU A 88 26.97 34.55 -6.59
CA LEU A 88 28.22 34.60 -7.33
C LEU A 88 27.99 34.49 -8.85
N GLN A 89 28.80 35.20 -9.64
CA GLN A 89 28.91 34.96 -11.09
C GLN A 89 29.66 33.64 -11.36
N PRO A 90 29.37 32.93 -12.46
CA PRO A 90 29.97 31.63 -12.77
C PRO A 90 31.50 31.58 -12.64
N SER A 91 32.24 32.53 -13.20
CA SER A 91 33.71 32.55 -13.13
C SER A 91 34.27 32.81 -11.73
N VAL A 92 33.50 33.49 -10.87
CA VAL A 92 33.85 33.72 -9.46
C VAL A 92 33.57 32.45 -8.65
N ALA A 93 32.45 31.77 -8.94
CA ALA A 93 32.12 30.48 -8.37
C ALA A 93 33.22 29.45 -8.67
N VAL A 94 33.58 29.27 -9.95
CA VAL A 94 34.61 28.28 -10.34
C VAL A 94 35.97 28.61 -9.71
N ARG A 95 36.38 29.88 -9.63
CA ARG A 95 37.64 30.25 -8.94
C ARG A 95 37.66 29.84 -7.46
N ARG A 96 36.53 29.93 -6.77
CA ARG A 96 36.41 29.45 -5.39
C ARG A 96 36.49 27.93 -5.33
N LEU A 97 35.85 27.23 -6.27
CA LEU A 97 35.86 25.77 -6.34
C LEU A 97 37.24 25.19 -6.67
N LEU A 98 38.10 25.91 -7.41
CA LEU A 98 39.49 25.50 -7.66
C LEU A 98 40.34 25.38 -6.39
N THR A 99 39.93 26.07 -5.31
CA THR A 99 40.62 26.00 -4.01
C THR A 99 40.08 24.92 -3.08
N GLU A 100 38.94 24.30 -3.42
CA GLU A 100 38.35 23.27 -2.57
C GLU A 100 39.09 21.93 -2.73
N PRO A 101 39.40 21.23 -1.62
CA PRO A 101 39.84 19.85 -1.70
C PRO A 101 38.65 19.03 -2.21
N GLY A 102 38.74 18.53 -3.44
CA GLY A 102 37.78 17.55 -3.96
C GLY A 102 37.74 16.27 -3.12
N SER A 103 36.88 15.31 -3.47
CA SER A 103 36.87 13.99 -2.83
C SER A 103 37.55 12.93 -3.70
N ALA A 104 37.86 11.78 -3.11
CA ALA A 104 38.41 10.64 -3.85
C ALA A 104 37.51 10.20 -5.02
N THR A 105 36.18 10.42 -4.94
CA THR A 105 35.21 10.05 -5.98
C THR A 105 34.80 11.22 -6.89
N SER A 106 34.92 12.47 -6.44
CA SER A 106 34.57 13.64 -7.25
C SER A 106 35.75 14.24 -8.02
N GLY A 107 36.97 13.85 -7.64
CA GLY A 107 38.21 14.46 -8.13
C GLY A 107 38.39 15.89 -7.63
N ARG A 108 39.57 16.45 -7.83
CA ARG A 108 39.90 17.85 -7.62
C ARG A 108 39.97 18.56 -8.98
N LEU A 109 39.49 19.79 -9.07
CA LEU A 109 39.65 20.58 -10.28
C LEU A 109 41.14 20.88 -10.52
N ASP A 110 41.64 20.55 -11.71
CA ASP A 110 43.01 20.80 -12.12
C ASP A 110 43.12 22.16 -12.85
N PRO A 111 43.65 23.22 -12.22
CA PRO A 111 43.75 24.54 -12.86
C PRO A 111 44.58 24.53 -14.15
N GLY A 112 45.51 23.57 -14.31
CA GLY A 112 46.35 23.42 -15.49
C GLY A 112 45.62 22.92 -16.74
N SER A 113 44.42 22.36 -16.56
CA SER A 113 43.57 21.84 -17.64
C SER A 113 42.61 22.88 -18.24
N ARG A 114 42.72 24.14 -17.83
CA ARG A 114 41.81 25.21 -18.26
C ARG A 114 41.89 25.44 -19.77
N ALA A 115 40.75 25.37 -20.45
CA ALA A 115 40.64 25.65 -21.87
C ALA A 115 39.27 26.26 -22.23
N VAL A 116 39.15 26.74 -23.48
CA VAL A 116 37.93 27.37 -24.01
C VAL A 116 37.46 26.58 -25.22
N THR A 117 36.16 26.30 -25.29
CA THR A 117 35.54 25.56 -26.40
C THR A 117 34.05 25.91 -26.54
N SER A 118 33.32 25.26 -27.44
CA SER A 118 31.85 25.28 -27.48
C SER A 118 31.28 24.15 -26.62
N LEU A 119 30.08 24.33 -26.06
CA LEU A 119 29.42 23.31 -25.24
C LEU A 119 29.23 21.95 -25.98
N PRO A 120 28.87 21.91 -27.28
CA PRO A 120 28.82 20.65 -28.03
C PRO A 120 30.18 19.95 -28.14
N ALA A 121 31.26 20.69 -28.40
CA ALA A 121 32.61 20.13 -28.50
C ALA A 121 33.12 19.64 -27.13
N LEU A 122 32.76 20.33 -26.03
CA LEU A 122 33.04 19.83 -24.68
C LEU A 122 32.27 18.54 -24.37
N THR A 123 31.03 18.44 -24.85
CA THR A 123 30.20 17.23 -24.68
C THR A 123 30.80 16.05 -25.46
N GLU A 124 31.28 16.28 -26.68
CA GLU A 124 32.02 15.28 -27.46
C GLU A 124 33.33 14.88 -26.77
N LEU A 125 34.10 15.85 -26.26
CA LEU A 125 35.33 15.58 -25.49
C LEU A 125 35.03 14.73 -24.25
N ALA A 126 33.95 15.03 -23.53
CA ALA A 126 33.48 14.25 -22.41
C ALA A 126 33.05 12.83 -22.82
N ALA A 127 32.61 12.61 -24.06
CA ALA A 127 32.24 11.29 -24.57
C ALA A 127 33.44 10.48 -25.14
N GLN A 128 34.60 11.09 -25.40
CA GLN A 128 35.75 10.42 -26.02
C GLN A 128 36.37 9.33 -25.13
N GLY A 129 36.54 8.14 -25.73
CA GLY A 129 37.15 6.97 -25.08
C GLY A 129 36.19 6.13 -24.24
N TRP A 130 34.92 6.55 -24.10
CA TRP A 130 33.91 5.73 -23.44
C TRP A 130 33.36 4.68 -24.41
N GLN A 131 33.66 3.41 -24.14
CA GLN A 131 32.88 2.31 -24.68
C GLN A 131 31.80 1.97 -23.63
N PRO A 132 30.50 2.07 -23.96
CA PRO A 132 29.49 1.51 -23.08
C PRO A 132 29.84 0.04 -22.84
N PRO A 133 29.79 -0.45 -21.58
CA PRO A 133 29.99 -1.88 -21.35
C PRO A 133 29.08 -2.65 -22.29
N ALA A 134 29.63 -3.62 -23.01
CA ALA A 134 28.87 -4.44 -23.95
C ALA A 134 27.58 -4.89 -23.26
N ASP A 135 26.45 -4.80 -23.97
CA ASP A 135 25.15 -5.23 -23.47
C ASP A 135 25.34 -6.63 -22.87
N ARG A 136 25.25 -6.68 -21.54
CA ARG A 136 25.52 -7.91 -20.80
C ARG A 136 24.52 -8.95 -21.26
N VAL A 137 25.00 -10.17 -21.47
CA VAL A 137 24.19 -11.29 -21.99
C VAL A 137 22.99 -11.48 -21.08
N LYS A 138 21.80 -11.18 -21.60
CA LYS A 138 20.54 -11.38 -20.88
C LYS A 138 20.29 -12.88 -20.78
N PRO A 139 19.81 -13.38 -19.65
CA PRO A 139 19.64 -14.81 -19.47
C PRO A 139 18.64 -15.39 -20.49
N PRO A 140 18.86 -16.62 -20.99
CA PRO A 140 17.83 -17.39 -21.68
C PRO A 140 16.47 -17.32 -20.99
N GLY A 141 15.41 -16.94 -21.72
CA GLY A 141 14.06 -16.76 -21.17
C GLY A 141 13.74 -15.34 -20.68
N TRP A 142 14.72 -14.43 -20.61
CA TRP A 142 14.46 -13.00 -20.44
C TRP A 142 13.55 -12.49 -21.56
N ARG A 143 12.43 -11.89 -21.18
CA ARG A 143 11.51 -11.25 -22.12
C ARG A 143 11.79 -9.76 -22.14
N PRO A 144 12.07 -9.16 -23.31
CA PRO A 144 12.18 -7.73 -23.40
C PRO A 144 10.88 -7.04 -23.01
N ASP A 145 11.03 -6.02 -22.19
CA ASP A 145 10.08 -4.96 -21.97
C ASP A 145 9.49 -4.48 -23.31
N PRO A 146 8.17 -4.59 -23.53
CA PRO A 146 7.50 -4.13 -24.75
C PRO A 146 7.70 -2.63 -25.01
N PRO A 147 8.08 -2.16 -26.21
CA PRO A 147 8.21 -0.72 -26.43
C PRO A 147 6.90 0.02 -26.12
N LEU A 148 7.03 1.16 -25.43
CA LEU A 148 5.91 2.07 -25.14
C LEU A 148 6.17 3.44 -25.77
N ASP A 149 5.21 3.91 -26.57
CA ASP A 149 5.23 5.25 -27.15
C ASP A 149 4.73 6.31 -26.13
N PRO A 150 5.02 7.61 -26.37
CA PRO A 150 4.63 8.68 -25.45
C PRO A 150 3.11 8.78 -25.22
N GLU A 151 2.30 8.61 -26.26
CA GLU A 151 0.83 8.68 -26.17
C GLU A 151 0.26 7.59 -25.25
N ARG A 152 0.79 6.37 -25.33
CA ARG A 152 0.47 5.29 -24.39
C ARG A 152 0.95 5.58 -22.97
N SER A 153 2.08 6.26 -22.81
CA SER A 153 2.57 6.69 -21.49
C SER A 153 1.60 7.71 -20.86
N GLU A 154 1.15 8.70 -21.62
CA GLU A 154 0.14 9.68 -21.17
C GLU A 154 -1.17 9.01 -20.78
N ARG A 155 -1.64 8.05 -21.59
CA ARG A 155 -2.81 7.23 -21.25
C ARG A 155 -2.61 6.42 -19.98
N ALA A 156 -1.40 5.88 -19.75
CA ALA A 156 -1.07 5.17 -18.52
C ALA A 156 -1.15 6.08 -17.30
N VAL A 157 -0.64 7.31 -17.40
CA VAL A 157 -0.73 8.33 -16.33
C VAL A 157 -2.20 8.63 -16.02
N ALA A 158 -3.02 8.87 -17.04
CA ALA A 158 -4.46 9.10 -16.88
C ALA A 158 -5.20 7.89 -16.27
N ALA A 159 -4.70 6.68 -16.50
CA ALA A 159 -5.26 5.43 -15.99
C ALA A 159 -4.65 4.96 -14.65
N GLY A 160 -4.04 5.86 -13.87
CA GLY A 160 -3.51 5.55 -12.55
C GLY A 160 -2.09 4.97 -12.55
N GLY A 161 -1.31 5.23 -13.60
CA GLY A 161 0.10 4.87 -13.73
C GLY A 161 0.34 3.45 -14.26
N TRP A 162 -0.68 2.78 -14.80
CA TRP A 162 -0.59 1.42 -15.30
C TRP A 162 -1.17 1.28 -16.71
N LEU A 163 -0.45 0.56 -17.59
CA LEU A 163 -0.94 0.22 -18.91
C LEU A 163 -0.73 -1.25 -19.23
N TYR A 164 -1.82 -1.96 -19.48
CA TYR A 164 -1.80 -3.39 -19.75
C TYR A 164 -1.59 -3.66 -21.24
N ARG A 165 -0.74 -4.64 -21.54
CA ARG A 165 -0.57 -5.17 -22.89
C ARG A 165 -1.38 -6.45 -23.02
N THR A 166 -2.52 -6.36 -23.69
CA THR A 166 -3.41 -7.49 -23.97
C THR A 166 -3.26 -7.96 -25.41
N ASP A 167 -3.52 -9.25 -25.65
CA ASP A 167 -3.57 -9.80 -27.00
C ASP A 167 -4.71 -9.14 -27.82
N PRO A 168 -4.57 -9.02 -29.15
CA PRO A 168 -5.62 -8.48 -30.01
C PRO A 168 -6.93 -9.26 -29.91
N GLY A 169 -8.06 -8.56 -30.01
CA GLY A 169 -9.40 -9.17 -30.02
C GLY A 169 -10.09 -9.26 -28.65
N TYR A 170 -9.40 -8.88 -27.57
CA TYR A 170 -10.01 -8.71 -26.26
C TYR A 170 -10.32 -7.24 -25.99
N ASP A 171 -11.55 -6.95 -25.56
CA ASP A 171 -11.92 -5.64 -25.04
C ASP A 171 -11.32 -5.47 -23.63
N PRO A 172 -10.44 -4.48 -23.40
CA PRO A 172 -9.90 -4.19 -22.08
C PRO A 172 -10.98 -3.85 -21.04
N ALA A 173 -12.15 -3.33 -21.45
CA ALA A 173 -13.27 -3.08 -20.54
C ALA A 173 -14.03 -4.38 -20.17
N GLY A 174 -13.95 -5.41 -21.03
CA GLY A 174 -14.49 -6.75 -20.82
C GLY A 174 -13.57 -7.65 -20.00
N ARG A 175 -13.99 -8.90 -19.80
CA ARG A 175 -13.16 -9.91 -19.11
C ARG A 175 -12.02 -10.35 -20.03
N VAL A 176 -10.79 -10.10 -19.61
CA VAL A 176 -9.59 -10.61 -20.30
C VAL A 176 -9.03 -11.78 -19.51
N PRO A 177 -8.93 -13.00 -20.08
CA PRO A 177 -8.27 -14.11 -19.42
C PRO A 177 -6.82 -13.73 -19.07
N PRO A 178 -6.29 -14.08 -17.89
CA PRO A 178 -4.90 -13.76 -17.52
C PRO A 178 -3.90 -14.17 -18.61
N ARG A 179 -4.08 -15.35 -19.20
CA ARG A 179 -3.24 -15.87 -20.29
C ARG A 179 -3.17 -15.03 -21.56
N ALA A 180 -4.10 -14.09 -21.76
CA ALA A 180 -4.12 -13.15 -22.88
C ALA A 180 -3.52 -11.77 -22.52
N VAL A 181 -3.01 -11.59 -21.28
CA VAL A 181 -2.38 -10.36 -20.81
C VAL A 181 -0.88 -10.61 -20.70
N ALA A 182 -0.07 -9.97 -21.54
CA ALA A 182 1.38 -10.12 -21.53
C ALA A 182 2.03 -9.55 -20.27
N GLY A 183 1.43 -8.50 -19.71
CA GLY A 183 1.93 -7.79 -18.55
C GLY A 183 1.45 -6.34 -18.51
N ALA A 184 2.05 -5.55 -17.63
CA ALA A 184 1.68 -4.16 -17.41
C ALA A 184 2.90 -3.24 -17.29
N TRP A 185 2.84 -2.07 -17.94
CA TRP A 185 3.79 -0.98 -17.77
C TRP A 185 3.45 -0.17 -16.53
N GLU A 186 4.43 0.05 -15.66
CA GLU A 186 4.35 1.02 -14.56
C GLU A 186 4.93 2.36 -15.04
N VAL A 187 4.15 3.43 -14.89
CA VAL A 187 4.47 4.78 -15.36
C VAL A 187 4.39 5.75 -14.19
N SER A 188 5.39 6.61 -14.05
CA SER A 188 5.41 7.63 -13.01
C SER A 188 4.34 8.70 -13.24
N PRO A 189 3.95 9.47 -12.21
CA PRO A 189 3.05 10.61 -12.40
C PRO A 189 3.53 11.64 -13.44
N GLY A 190 4.84 11.71 -13.69
CA GLY A 190 5.43 12.56 -14.71
C GLY A 190 5.57 11.91 -16.09
N GLY A 191 4.85 10.82 -16.37
CA GLY A 191 4.86 10.14 -17.68
C GLY A 191 6.13 9.35 -17.98
N ARG A 192 7.01 9.14 -17.00
CA ARG A 192 8.26 8.39 -17.19
C ARG A 192 8.02 6.90 -16.94
N LEU A 193 8.40 6.06 -17.90
CA LEU A 193 8.42 4.61 -17.75
C LEU A 193 9.31 4.19 -16.57
N LEU A 194 8.76 3.38 -15.66
CA LEU A 194 9.48 2.84 -14.52
C LEU A 194 9.96 1.41 -14.78
N ARG A 195 9.03 0.52 -15.17
CA ARG A 195 9.33 -0.89 -15.51
C ARG A 195 8.13 -1.58 -16.17
N PHE A 196 8.39 -2.68 -16.86
CA PHE A 196 7.36 -3.63 -17.26
C PHE A 196 7.25 -4.80 -16.25
N TRP A 197 6.02 -5.18 -15.94
CA TRP A 197 5.70 -6.33 -15.10
C TRP A 197 5.14 -7.44 -15.96
N HIS A 198 5.90 -8.52 -16.13
CA HIS A 198 5.45 -9.68 -16.88
C HIS A 198 4.39 -10.47 -16.10
N ASN A 199 3.28 -10.77 -16.75
CA ASN A 199 2.27 -11.67 -16.20
C ASN A 199 2.77 -13.14 -16.32
N PRO A 200 2.93 -13.87 -15.20
CA PRO A 200 3.41 -15.25 -15.23
C PRO A 200 2.48 -16.21 -15.96
N GLU A 201 1.18 -15.91 -16.02
CA GLU A 201 0.19 -16.74 -16.70
C GLU A 201 0.12 -16.49 -18.22
N TYR A 202 0.88 -15.54 -18.75
CA TYR A 202 0.82 -15.21 -20.17
C TYR A 202 1.23 -16.38 -21.07
N GLY A 203 0.33 -16.79 -21.97
CA GLY A 203 0.55 -17.90 -22.89
C GLY A 203 0.50 -19.29 -22.25
N THR A 204 0.13 -19.42 -20.96
CA THR A 204 -0.06 -20.73 -20.33
C THR A 204 -1.35 -21.39 -20.79
N ALA A 205 -1.36 -22.73 -20.84
CA ALA A 205 -2.56 -23.50 -21.14
C ALA A 205 -3.61 -23.31 -20.01
N PRO A 206 -4.90 -23.18 -20.32
CA PRO A 206 -5.93 -23.04 -19.29
C PRO A 206 -5.91 -24.25 -18.34
N ALA A 207 -5.85 -23.98 -17.04
CA ALA A 207 -5.97 -25.04 -16.04
C ALA A 207 -7.26 -25.83 -16.25
N PRO A 208 -7.23 -27.17 -16.10
CA PRO A 208 -8.42 -27.99 -16.20
C PRO A 208 -9.45 -27.53 -15.15
N VAL A 209 -10.66 -27.19 -15.60
CA VAL A 209 -11.76 -26.84 -14.71
C VAL A 209 -12.13 -28.09 -13.93
N ALA A 210 -11.88 -28.10 -12.62
CA ALA A 210 -12.29 -29.20 -11.77
C ALA A 210 -13.81 -29.44 -11.95
N PRO A 211 -14.27 -30.70 -12.07
CA PRO A 211 -15.69 -30.99 -12.19
C PRO A 211 -16.43 -30.36 -11.00
N ALA A 212 -17.59 -29.77 -11.27
CA ALA A 212 -18.38 -29.12 -10.23
C ALA A 212 -18.66 -30.12 -9.10
N GLY A 213 -18.05 -29.90 -7.94
CA GLY A 213 -18.38 -30.66 -6.73
C GLY A 213 -19.86 -30.50 -6.37
N GLU A 214 -20.36 -31.38 -5.48
CA GLU A 214 -21.72 -31.29 -4.95
C GLU A 214 -22.06 -29.86 -4.50
N GLY A 215 -23.30 -29.45 -4.78
CA GLY A 215 -23.72 -28.06 -4.65
C GLY A 215 -23.60 -27.55 -3.22
N VAL A 216 -22.82 -26.48 -3.02
CA VAL A 216 -22.85 -25.73 -1.77
C VAL A 216 -24.28 -25.23 -1.52
N PRO A 217 -24.86 -25.48 -0.34
CA PRO A 217 -26.18 -24.95 0.01
C PRO A 217 -26.20 -23.43 -0.11
N VAL A 218 -27.04 -22.90 -1.00
CA VAL A 218 -27.22 -21.45 -1.14
C VAL A 218 -28.16 -20.97 -0.03
N PRO A 219 -27.77 -19.97 0.79
CA PRO A 219 -28.64 -19.42 1.83
C PRO A 219 -29.98 -18.93 1.24
N PRO A 220 -31.10 -19.05 1.96
CA PRO A 220 -32.39 -18.58 1.46
C PRO A 220 -32.40 -17.05 1.36
N LEU A 221 -32.82 -16.54 0.20
CA LEU A 221 -32.99 -15.11 -0.06
C LEU A 221 -34.47 -14.74 0.10
N ARG A 222 -34.77 -13.81 1.02
CA ARG A 222 -36.14 -13.44 1.44
C ARG A 222 -36.70 -12.27 0.61
N ALA A 223 -37.91 -11.81 0.96
CA ALA A 223 -38.57 -10.64 0.37
C ALA A 223 -38.63 -10.66 -1.17
N GLY A 224 -38.83 -11.84 -1.77
CA GLY A 224 -38.93 -11.98 -3.23
C GLY A 224 -37.64 -11.72 -4.02
N ARG A 225 -36.47 -11.52 -3.40
CA ARG A 225 -35.22 -11.11 -4.08
C ARG A 225 -34.50 -12.22 -4.86
N ARG A 226 -35.11 -13.39 -5.03
CA ARG A 226 -34.53 -14.53 -5.78
C ARG A 226 -34.14 -14.18 -7.23
N PRO A 227 -34.90 -13.36 -7.99
CA PRO A 227 -34.49 -12.94 -9.33
C PRO A 227 -33.16 -12.16 -9.32
N ALA A 228 -33.01 -11.19 -8.40
CA ALA A 228 -31.78 -10.42 -8.24
C ALA A 228 -30.58 -11.32 -7.88
N GLY A 229 -30.76 -12.22 -6.91
CA GLY A 229 -29.70 -13.16 -6.50
C GLY A 229 -29.27 -14.11 -7.62
N ARG A 230 -30.22 -14.56 -8.46
CA ARG A 230 -29.92 -15.35 -9.66
C ARG A 230 -29.12 -14.57 -10.69
N ALA A 231 -29.46 -13.31 -10.92
CA ALA A 231 -28.73 -12.46 -11.85
C ALA A 231 -27.27 -12.24 -11.40
N LEU A 232 -27.03 -11.99 -10.11
CA LEU A 232 -25.67 -11.85 -9.58
C LEU A 232 -24.85 -13.14 -9.65
N LEU A 233 -25.45 -14.30 -9.33
CA LEU A 233 -24.78 -15.60 -9.50
C LEU A 233 -24.50 -15.92 -10.98
N GLY A 234 -25.38 -15.48 -11.88
CA GLY A 234 -25.19 -15.56 -13.32
C GLY A 234 -24.03 -14.68 -13.79
N TRP A 235 -24.01 -13.42 -13.35
CA TRP A 235 -22.92 -12.48 -13.63
C TRP A 235 -21.56 -13.02 -13.17
N LEU A 236 -21.46 -13.60 -11.97
CA LEU A 236 -20.22 -14.21 -11.47
C LEU A 236 -19.71 -15.34 -12.39
N ALA A 237 -20.60 -16.25 -12.77
CA ALA A 237 -20.25 -17.43 -13.55
C ALA A 237 -19.98 -17.12 -15.03
N ASP A 238 -20.63 -16.08 -15.57
CA ASP A 238 -20.54 -15.72 -16.98
C ASP A 238 -19.17 -15.09 -17.31
N PRO A 239 -18.36 -15.71 -18.20
CA PRO A 239 -17.10 -15.13 -18.64
C PRO A 239 -17.25 -13.94 -19.58
N LEU A 240 -18.40 -13.73 -20.20
CA LEU A 240 -18.67 -12.61 -21.10
C LEU A 240 -19.29 -11.41 -20.38
N ALA A 241 -19.72 -11.58 -19.13
CA ALA A 241 -20.27 -10.50 -18.34
C ALA A 241 -19.20 -9.41 -18.07
N PRO A 242 -19.62 -8.12 -18.00
CA PRO A 242 -18.70 -7.02 -17.75
C PRO A 242 -17.98 -7.18 -16.40
N ARG A 243 -16.77 -6.61 -16.30
CA ARG A 243 -15.95 -6.66 -15.07
C ARG A 243 -16.53 -5.80 -13.96
N PHE A 244 -17.29 -4.78 -14.31
CA PHE A 244 -17.98 -3.90 -13.37
C PHE A 244 -19.49 -4.22 -13.32
N CYS A 245 -20.03 -4.30 -12.11
CA CYS A 245 -21.45 -4.27 -11.86
C CYS A 245 -21.77 -3.29 -10.72
N ARG A 246 -22.69 -2.35 -10.96
CA ARG A 246 -23.22 -1.46 -9.94
C ARG A 246 -24.56 -1.98 -9.44
N LEU A 247 -24.70 -2.11 -8.13
CA LEU A 247 -25.97 -2.42 -7.47
C LEU A 247 -26.61 -1.12 -6.99
N ALA A 248 -27.68 -0.71 -7.67
CA ALA A 248 -28.41 0.52 -7.43
C ALA A 248 -29.74 0.26 -6.71
N GLY A 249 -30.46 1.34 -6.41
CA GLY A 249 -31.76 1.34 -5.74
C GLY A 249 -31.80 2.32 -4.57
N SER A 250 -33.01 2.69 -4.18
CA SER A 250 -33.27 3.64 -3.09
C SER A 250 -32.77 3.11 -1.74
N SER A 251 -32.70 4.00 -0.75
CA SER A 251 -32.46 3.59 0.62
C SER A 251 -33.51 2.57 1.08
N GLY A 252 -33.07 1.52 1.79
CA GLY A 252 -33.94 0.42 2.20
C GLY A 252 -34.32 -0.60 1.11
N SER A 253 -33.89 -0.44 -0.14
CA SER A 253 -34.16 -1.42 -1.21
C SER A 253 -33.52 -2.81 -0.93
N GLY A 254 -32.53 -2.89 -0.05
CA GLY A 254 -31.90 -4.15 0.38
C GLY A 254 -30.59 -4.48 -0.34
N ARG A 255 -29.91 -3.46 -0.91
CA ARG A 255 -28.62 -3.60 -1.59
C ARG A 255 -27.56 -4.29 -0.72
N THR A 256 -27.28 -3.75 0.46
CA THR A 256 -26.32 -4.33 1.44
C THR A 256 -26.67 -5.77 1.81
N HIS A 257 -27.96 -6.06 2.01
CA HIS A 257 -28.43 -7.41 2.34
C HIS A 257 -28.19 -8.40 1.19
N LEU A 258 -28.45 -7.98 -0.06
CA LEU A 258 -28.22 -8.81 -1.24
C LEU A 258 -26.73 -9.11 -1.44
N LEU A 259 -25.85 -8.12 -1.24
CA LEU A 259 -24.39 -8.31 -1.35
C LEU A 259 -23.83 -9.17 -0.21
N SER A 260 -24.34 -8.99 1.01
CA SER A 260 -24.00 -9.84 2.16
C SER A 260 -24.43 -11.29 1.91
N TRP A 261 -25.63 -11.49 1.34
CA TRP A 261 -26.09 -12.81 0.90
C TRP A 261 -25.18 -13.40 -0.19
N LEU A 262 -24.77 -12.61 -1.18
CA LEU A 262 -23.90 -13.08 -2.27
C LEU A 262 -22.55 -13.55 -1.73
N ALA A 263 -21.93 -12.78 -0.83
CA ALA A 263 -20.67 -13.14 -0.19
C ALA A 263 -20.79 -14.46 0.61
N ALA A 264 -21.92 -14.68 1.28
CA ALA A 264 -22.20 -15.95 1.97
C ALA A 264 -22.50 -17.11 1.02
N ALA A 265 -23.14 -16.85 -0.13
CA ALA A 265 -23.46 -17.85 -1.14
C ALA A 265 -22.26 -18.25 -2.02
N ALA A 266 -21.27 -17.37 -2.12
CA ALA A 266 -20.09 -17.49 -2.98
C ALA A 266 -18.80 -17.13 -2.22
N PRO A 267 -18.47 -17.83 -1.11
CA PRO A 267 -17.29 -17.49 -0.31
C PRO A 267 -15.97 -17.72 -1.09
N PRO A 268 -14.82 -17.19 -0.62
CA PRO A 268 -13.54 -17.31 -1.31
C PRO A 268 -13.08 -18.77 -1.56
N ASP A 269 -13.49 -19.70 -0.71
CA ASP A 269 -13.18 -21.13 -0.77
C ASP A 269 -14.23 -21.96 -1.52
N ASN A 270 -15.21 -21.31 -2.16
CA ASN A 270 -16.27 -22.01 -2.89
C ASN A 270 -15.67 -23.01 -3.91
N PRO A 271 -16.14 -24.27 -3.97
CA PRO A 271 -15.62 -25.26 -4.92
C PRO A 271 -15.78 -24.83 -6.38
N ARG A 272 -16.77 -23.96 -6.69
CA ARG A 272 -16.92 -23.31 -7.98
C ARG A 272 -16.04 -22.07 -8.06
N ALA A 273 -14.87 -22.19 -8.69
CA ALA A 273 -13.91 -21.10 -8.84
C ALA A 273 -14.48 -19.88 -9.60
N ASP A 274 -15.44 -20.10 -10.50
CA ASP A 274 -16.20 -19.08 -11.22
C ASP A 274 -17.28 -18.39 -10.35
N ARG A 275 -17.48 -18.84 -9.10
CA ARG A 275 -18.44 -18.28 -8.13
C ARG A 275 -17.79 -18.03 -6.77
N ARG A 276 -16.72 -17.25 -6.78
CA ARG A 276 -15.99 -16.80 -5.59
C ARG A 276 -15.99 -15.29 -5.47
N VAL A 277 -16.54 -14.79 -4.37
CA VAL A 277 -16.28 -13.44 -3.85
C VAL A 277 -15.02 -13.54 -3.00
N HIS A 278 -13.97 -12.84 -3.42
CA HIS A 278 -12.65 -12.94 -2.81
C HIS A 278 -12.47 -11.97 -1.65
N ALA A 279 -13.13 -10.80 -1.72
CA ALA A 279 -13.15 -9.83 -0.63
C ALA A 279 -14.46 -9.03 -0.61
N VAL A 280 -14.87 -8.65 0.60
CA VAL A 280 -15.96 -7.69 0.86
C VAL A 280 -15.37 -6.48 1.57
N LEU A 281 -15.59 -5.29 1.01
CA LEU A 281 -15.17 -4.00 1.57
C LEU A 281 -16.42 -3.24 2.05
N PRO A 282 -16.70 -3.19 3.36
CA PRO A 282 -17.72 -2.32 3.91
C PRO A 282 -17.19 -0.89 3.96
N ALA A 283 -17.66 -0.02 3.07
CA ALA A 283 -17.09 1.32 2.90
C ALA A 283 -17.61 2.36 3.91
N GLU A 284 -18.64 2.04 4.70
CA GLU A 284 -19.21 2.97 5.71
C GLU A 284 -18.11 3.51 6.65
N GLY A 285 -17.99 4.83 6.71
CA GLY A 285 -17.00 5.53 7.54
C GLY A 285 -15.54 5.42 7.07
N LEU A 286 -15.23 4.70 5.98
CA LEU A 286 -13.87 4.59 5.46
C LEU A 286 -13.47 5.81 4.65
N THR A 287 -12.19 6.16 4.72
CA THR A 287 -11.50 7.06 3.78
C THR A 287 -10.82 6.24 2.68
N VAL A 288 -10.24 6.90 1.66
CA VAL A 288 -9.43 6.21 0.63
C VAL A 288 -8.30 5.38 1.27
N ARG A 289 -7.63 5.95 2.30
CA ARG A 289 -6.55 5.31 3.04
C ARG A 289 -7.05 4.07 3.78
N GLY A 290 -8.11 4.23 4.59
CA GLY A 290 -8.72 3.12 5.34
C GLY A 290 -9.27 2.02 4.43
N ALA A 291 -9.92 2.39 3.32
CA ALA A 291 -10.44 1.47 2.32
C ALA A 291 -9.32 0.66 1.64
N THR A 292 -8.22 1.32 1.28
CA THR A 292 -7.03 0.66 0.69
C THR A 292 -6.46 -0.37 1.65
N TRP A 293 -6.23 0.00 2.92
CA TRP A 293 -5.63 -0.87 3.92
C TRP A 293 -6.50 -2.09 4.22
N LEU A 294 -7.80 -1.87 4.43
CA LEU A 294 -8.74 -2.95 4.71
C LEU A 294 -8.89 -3.88 3.50
N LEU A 295 -9.01 -3.33 2.29
CA LEU A 295 -9.12 -4.14 1.07
C LEU A 295 -7.87 -4.98 0.84
N ALA A 296 -6.67 -4.40 0.99
CA ALA A 296 -5.41 -5.12 0.87
C ALA A 296 -5.37 -6.30 1.86
N ALA A 297 -5.67 -6.04 3.14
CA ALA A 297 -5.66 -7.08 4.16
C ALA A 297 -6.66 -8.21 3.87
N ARG A 298 -7.87 -7.89 3.38
CA ARG A 298 -8.89 -8.89 3.00
C ARG A 298 -8.47 -9.75 1.80
N LEU A 299 -7.54 -9.25 0.97
CA LEU A 299 -6.97 -9.97 -0.15
C LEU A 299 -5.68 -10.73 0.20
N GLY A 300 -5.23 -10.69 1.46
CA GLY A 300 -3.94 -11.26 1.86
C GLY A 300 -2.74 -10.48 1.32
N LEU A 301 -2.93 -9.19 1.01
CA LEU A 301 -1.92 -8.27 0.50
C LEU A 301 -1.61 -7.19 1.55
N VAL A 302 -0.49 -6.49 1.36
CA VAL A 302 -0.17 -5.29 2.14
C VAL A 302 0.12 -4.14 1.20
N ALA A 303 -0.67 -3.07 1.35
CA ALA A 303 -0.54 -1.85 0.58
C ALA A 303 -1.02 -0.66 1.41
N ARG A 304 -0.30 0.47 1.32
CA ARG A 304 -0.64 1.70 2.04
C ARG A 304 -1.32 2.75 1.20
N THR A 305 -1.15 2.65 -0.12
CA THR A 305 -1.74 3.55 -1.11
C THR A 305 -2.42 2.74 -2.21
N PRO A 306 -3.40 3.32 -2.92
CA PRO A 306 -3.99 2.68 -4.08
C PRO A 306 -2.95 2.22 -5.11
N ALA A 307 -1.89 3.01 -5.33
CA ALA A 307 -0.79 2.64 -6.22
C ALA A 307 0.00 1.41 -5.74
N GLU A 308 0.27 1.28 -4.43
CA GLU A 308 0.89 0.08 -3.86
C GLU A 308 -0.04 -1.14 -3.99
N LEU A 309 -1.35 -0.96 -3.84
CA LEU A 309 -2.33 -2.03 -4.01
C LEU A 309 -2.40 -2.49 -5.47
N MET A 310 -2.43 -1.56 -6.41
CA MET A 310 -2.36 -1.83 -7.84
C MET A 310 -1.10 -2.62 -8.20
N ALA A 311 0.06 -2.25 -7.64
CA ALA A 311 1.31 -2.99 -7.84
C ALA A 311 1.24 -4.43 -7.28
N ALA A 312 0.66 -4.61 -6.10
CA ALA A 312 0.51 -5.93 -5.47
C ALA A 312 -0.47 -6.85 -6.24
N LEU A 313 -1.39 -6.26 -7.01
CA LEU A 313 -2.37 -7.00 -7.81
C LEU A 313 -1.85 -7.43 -9.18
N GLN A 314 -0.57 -7.18 -9.50
CA GLN A 314 0.08 -7.57 -10.77
C GLN A 314 0.42 -9.06 -10.90
N ASP A 315 -0.11 -9.90 -10.00
CA ASP A 315 0.19 -11.33 -9.92
C ASP A 315 -0.60 -12.20 -10.91
N GLY A 316 -1.52 -11.61 -11.70
CA GLY A 316 -2.31 -12.32 -12.69
C GLY A 316 -3.48 -13.14 -12.11
N VAL A 317 -3.73 -13.08 -10.81
CA VAL A 317 -4.73 -13.93 -10.14
C VAL A 317 -6.13 -13.30 -10.23
N PRO A 318 -7.12 -13.98 -10.86
CA PRO A 318 -8.48 -13.47 -10.94
C PRO A 318 -9.14 -13.32 -9.58
N ARG A 319 -9.74 -12.15 -9.33
CA ARG A 319 -10.47 -11.88 -8.07
C ARG A 319 -11.77 -11.15 -8.34
N THR A 320 -12.74 -11.37 -7.45
CA THR A 320 -14.00 -10.61 -7.42
C THR A 320 -14.12 -9.89 -6.09
N LEU A 321 -14.33 -8.58 -6.16
CA LEU A 321 -14.45 -7.67 -5.02
C LEU A 321 -15.89 -7.19 -4.91
N VAL A 322 -16.42 -7.18 -3.69
CA VAL A 322 -17.73 -6.62 -3.37
C VAL A 322 -17.54 -5.41 -2.47
N VAL A 323 -18.12 -4.27 -2.83
CA VAL A 323 -18.09 -3.04 -2.01
C VAL A 323 -19.50 -2.73 -1.55
N THR A 324 -19.72 -2.61 -0.25
CA THR A 324 -21.01 -2.23 0.34
C THR A 324 -20.95 -0.81 0.92
N ASP A 325 -22.11 -0.15 0.99
CA ASP A 325 -22.28 1.12 1.70
C ASP A 325 -21.34 2.27 1.22
N LEU A 326 -20.97 2.29 -0.07
CA LEU A 326 -20.08 3.32 -0.63
C LEU A 326 -20.61 4.74 -0.40
N ASP A 327 -21.92 4.93 -0.52
CA ASP A 327 -22.61 6.20 -0.28
C ASP A 327 -22.40 6.76 1.14
N ARG A 328 -21.93 5.93 2.08
CA ARG A 328 -21.70 6.29 3.50
C ARG A 328 -20.22 6.40 3.88
N ALA A 329 -19.31 6.31 2.91
CA ALA A 329 -17.89 6.49 3.18
C ALA A 329 -17.59 7.88 3.79
N GLY A 330 -16.60 7.94 4.67
CA GLY A 330 -16.17 9.14 5.40
C GLY A 330 -17.15 9.69 6.44
N GLY A 331 -18.43 9.29 6.39
CA GLY A 331 -19.47 9.79 7.29
C GLY A 331 -19.58 11.33 7.28
N GLU A 332 -20.02 11.91 8.41
CA GLU A 332 -20.13 13.37 8.55
C GLU A 332 -18.76 14.09 8.62
N LEU A 333 -17.69 13.36 9.00
CA LEU A 333 -16.36 13.95 9.15
C LEU A 333 -15.72 14.32 7.81
N LEU A 334 -15.97 13.51 6.78
CA LEU A 334 -15.34 13.61 5.46
C LEU A 334 -16.37 13.29 4.34
N PRO A 335 -17.37 14.16 4.10
CA PRO A 335 -18.50 13.89 3.21
C PRO A 335 -18.13 13.65 1.73
N GLY A 336 -16.92 14.02 1.30
CA GLY A 336 -16.40 13.73 -0.06
C GLY A 336 -15.74 12.36 -0.21
N ALA A 337 -15.64 11.55 0.85
CA ALA A 337 -14.89 10.30 0.82
C ALA A 337 -15.49 9.25 -0.13
N ALA A 338 -16.82 9.22 -0.32
CA ALA A 338 -17.46 8.29 -1.25
C ALA A 338 -16.99 8.50 -2.69
N GLU A 339 -16.98 9.76 -3.13
CA GLU A 339 -16.44 10.15 -4.44
C GLU A 339 -14.95 9.86 -4.53
N ARG A 340 -14.17 10.23 -3.50
CA ARG A 340 -12.72 9.94 -3.49
C ARG A 340 -12.42 8.44 -3.53
N ILE A 341 -13.17 7.58 -2.84
CA ILE A 341 -12.99 6.13 -2.93
C ILE A 341 -13.32 5.63 -4.34
N ALA A 342 -14.39 6.14 -4.95
CA ALA A 342 -14.72 5.81 -6.33
C ALA A 342 -13.58 6.21 -7.30
N VAL A 343 -13.10 7.45 -7.22
CA VAL A 343 -12.10 8.03 -8.13
C VAL A 343 -10.69 7.50 -7.85
N ASP A 344 -10.22 7.55 -6.61
CA ASP A 344 -8.81 7.32 -6.26
C ASP A 344 -8.49 5.84 -6.01
N LEU A 345 -9.50 4.98 -5.78
CA LEU A 345 -9.32 3.57 -5.48
C LEU A 345 -10.05 2.65 -6.46
N LEU A 346 -11.37 2.76 -6.60
CA LEU A 346 -12.16 1.79 -7.38
C LEU A 346 -11.94 1.94 -8.88
N THR A 347 -11.89 3.16 -9.41
CA THR A 347 -11.60 3.43 -10.83
C THR A 347 -10.23 2.91 -11.27
N PRO A 348 -9.13 3.13 -10.52
CA PRO A 348 -7.86 2.46 -10.79
C PRO A 348 -7.95 0.93 -10.77
N LEU A 349 -8.66 0.34 -9.80
CA LEU A 349 -8.83 -1.11 -9.72
C LEU A 349 -9.59 -1.69 -10.92
N LEU A 350 -10.50 -0.93 -11.54
CA LEU A 350 -11.16 -1.32 -12.79
C LEU A 350 -10.17 -1.48 -13.96
N GLN A 351 -8.98 -0.89 -13.89
CA GLN A 351 -7.95 -1.08 -14.93
C GLN A 351 -7.31 -2.47 -14.85
N VAL A 352 -7.32 -3.15 -13.70
CA VAL A 352 -6.69 -4.46 -13.51
C VAL A 352 -7.50 -5.56 -14.24
N PRO A 353 -6.97 -6.19 -15.32
CA PRO A 353 -7.78 -7.01 -16.23
C PRO A 353 -8.46 -8.22 -15.58
N TRP A 354 -7.85 -8.78 -14.54
CA TRP A 354 -8.34 -9.95 -13.82
C TRP A 354 -9.16 -9.62 -12.56
N LEU A 355 -9.48 -8.34 -12.32
CA LEU A 355 -10.42 -7.94 -11.27
C LEU A 355 -11.84 -7.77 -11.79
N ARG A 356 -12.80 -8.21 -10.96
CA ARG A 356 -14.22 -7.89 -11.09
C ARG A 356 -14.68 -7.11 -9.86
N LEU A 357 -15.45 -6.05 -10.07
CA LEU A 357 -15.96 -5.20 -9.01
C LEU A 357 -17.49 -5.19 -9.05
N LEU A 358 -18.10 -5.53 -7.91
CA LEU A 358 -19.53 -5.38 -7.65
C LEU A 358 -19.71 -4.33 -6.56
N VAL A 359 -20.25 -3.17 -6.89
CA VAL A 359 -20.28 -1.99 -6.00
C VAL A 359 -21.71 -1.57 -5.72
N GLU A 360 -22.10 -1.55 -4.45
CA GLU A 360 -23.30 -0.85 -4.00
C GLU A 360 -23.08 0.65 -4.04
N CYS A 361 -23.87 1.36 -4.84
CA CYS A 361 -23.84 2.82 -4.95
C CYS A 361 -25.18 3.35 -5.48
N GLY A 362 -25.68 4.41 -4.86
CA GLY A 362 -26.94 5.06 -5.23
C GLY A 362 -26.90 5.64 -6.64
N SER A 363 -28.05 5.70 -7.30
CA SER A 363 -28.15 6.40 -8.58
C SER A 363 -28.06 7.92 -8.37
N GLY A 364 -27.38 8.63 -9.28
CA GLY A 364 -27.29 10.09 -9.25
C GLY A 364 -26.29 10.69 -8.24
N THR A 365 -25.42 9.86 -7.63
CA THR A 365 -24.35 10.36 -6.74
C THR A 365 -23.07 10.66 -7.54
N PRO A 366 -22.17 11.56 -7.05
CA PRO A 366 -20.87 11.79 -7.68
C PRO A 366 -20.02 10.50 -7.80
N ALA A 367 -20.09 9.63 -6.79
CA ALA A 367 -19.44 8.32 -6.82
C ALA A 367 -19.99 7.42 -7.94
N ALA A 368 -21.31 7.39 -8.16
CA ALA A 368 -21.90 6.64 -9.27
C ALA A 368 -21.49 7.21 -10.63
N ALA A 369 -21.48 8.54 -10.78
CA ALA A 369 -21.04 9.19 -12.02
C ALA A 369 -19.58 8.86 -12.36
N ALA A 370 -18.69 8.87 -11.36
CA ALA A 370 -17.28 8.50 -11.53
C ALA A 370 -17.13 7.03 -11.96
N LEU A 371 -17.86 6.10 -11.33
CA LEU A 371 -17.80 4.67 -11.67
C LEU A 371 -18.40 4.36 -13.04
N ASP A 372 -19.57 4.94 -13.36
CA ASP A 372 -20.24 4.74 -14.64
C ASP A 372 -19.42 5.36 -15.79
N GLY A 373 -18.74 6.49 -15.54
CA GLY A 373 -17.80 7.09 -16.49
C GLY A 373 -16.54 6.24 -16.71
N ALA A 374 -16.01 5.62 -15.65
CA ALA A 374 -14.84 4.74 -15.73
C ALA A 374 -15.14 3.39 -16.41
N ALA A 375 -16.38 2.89 -16.31
CA ALA A 375 -16.82 1.63 -16.89
C ALA A 375 -18.19 1.77 -17.57
N PRO A 376 -18.27 2.44 -18.74
CA PRO A 376 -19.54 2.70 -19.42
C PRO A 376 -20.26 1.44 -19.92
N ALA A 377 -19.52 0.34 -20.14
CA ALA A 377 -20.07 -0.98 -20.47
C ALA A 377 -20.45 -1.81 -19.24
N GLY A 378 -20.38 -1.24 -18.03
CA GLY A 378 -20.71 -1.90 -16.77
C GLY A 378 -22.19 -2.29 -16.67
N ALA A 379 -22.47 -3.38 -15.95
CA ALA A 379 -23.85 -3.79 -15.68
C ALA A 379 -24.44 -2.98 -14.52
N VAL A 380 -25.68 -2.53 -14.65
CA VAL A 380 -26.42 -1.89 -13.55
C VAL A 380 -27.61 -2.77 -13.15
N LEU A 381 -27.64 -3.19 -11.88
CA LEU A 381 -28.77 -3.89 -11.29
C LEU A 381 -29.45 -2.93 -10.30
N ASP A 382 -30.54 -2.29 -10.73
CA ASP A 382 -31.30 -1.37 -9.89
C ASP A 382 -32.42 -2.11 -9.14
N LEU A 383 -32.31 -2.21 -7.81
CA LEU A 383 -33.27 -2.94 -6.98
C LEU A 383 -34.64 -2.26 -6.83
N ASP A 384 -34.80 -1.03 -7.33
CA ASP A 384 -36.10 -0.36 -7.43
C ASP A 384 -36.89 -0.80 -8.66
N ASP A 385 -36.25 -1.45 -9.64
CA ASP A 385 -36.92 -2.05 -10.78
C ASP A 385 -37.72 -3.29 -10.31
N PRO A 386 -39.06 -3.29 -10.49
CA PRO A 386 -39.96 -4.38 -10.09
C PRO A 386 -39.52 -5.76 -10.55
N ARG A 387 -38.81 -5.91 -11.68
CA ARG A 387 -38.42 -7.23 -12.20
C ARG A 387 -37.49 -8.02 -11.27
N TRP A 388 -36.83 -7.35 -10.34
CA TRP A 388 -35.89 -7.95 -9.40
C TRP A 388 -36.53 -8.45 -8.10
N THR A 389 -37.82 -8.22 -7.93
CA THR A 389 -38.60 -8.68 -6.77
C THR A 389 -39.80 -9.48 -7.27
N ASP A 390 -39.86 -10.75 -6.87
CA ASP A 390 -41.02 -11.59 -7.10
C ASP A 390 -42.21 -11.04 -6.25
N PRO A 391 -43.30 -10.58 -6.90
CA PRO A 391 -44.38 -9.88 -6.21
C PRO A 391 -45.15 -10.78 -5.25
N ASP A 392 -45.36 -12.05 -5.60
CA ASP A 392 -46.12 -13.01 -4.78
C ASP A 392 -45.32 -13.40 -3.53
N ARG A 393 -44.02 -13.66 -3.71
CA ARG A 393 -43.10 -13.96 -2.60
C ARG A 393 -42.88 -12.75 -1.71
N PHE A 394 -42.85 -11.54 -2.28
CA PHE A 394 -42.79 -10.30 -1.52
C PHE A 394 -44.07 -10.09 -0.70
N ALA A 395 -45.25 -10.28 -1.30
CA ALA A 395 -46.52 -10.17 -0.59
C ALA A 395 -46.65 -11.19 0.56
N SER A 396 -46.26 -12.45 0.32
CA SER A 396 -46.20 -13.48 1.36
C SER A 396 -45.24 -13.12 2.50
N TRP A 397 -44.09 -12.53 2.17
CA TRP A 397 -43.14 -12.04 3.18
C TRP A 397 -43.71 -10.86 3.98
N CYS A 398 -44.36 -9.89 3.33
CA CYS A 398 -45.03 -8.76 3.97
C CYS A 398 -46.12 -9.21 4.96
N ALA A 399 -46.90 -10.25 4.60
CA ALA A 399 -47.92 -10.82 5.47
C ALA A 399 -47.34 -11.44 6.76
N GLY A 400 -46.06 -11.83 6.75
CA GLY A 400 -45.34 -12.34 7.92
C GLY A 400 -44.64 -11.26 8.76
N LEU A 401 -44.71 -9.99 8.37
CA LEU A 401 -44.15 -8.90 9.18
C LEU A 401 -45.05 -8.67 10.40
N GLY A 402 -44.47 -8.70 11.60
CA GLY A 402 -45.20 -8.33 12.82
C GLY A 402 -45.42 -6.82 12.88
N GLY A 403 -46.58 -6.38 13.40
CA GLY A 403 -46.94 -4.97 13.53
C GLY A 403 -48.21 -4.63 12.76
N THR A 404 -48.27 -3.44 12.17
CA THR A 404 -49.39 -3.00 11.32
C THR A 404 -49.45 -3.83 10.04
N PRO A 405 -50.64 -4.30 9.58
CA PRO A 405 -50.77 -4.96 8.30
C PRO A 405 -50.25 -4.12 7.13
N VAL A 406 -49.37 -4.71 6.30
CA VAL A 406 -48.71 -4.02 5.19
C VAL A 406 -49.40 -4.33 3.87
N ALA A 407 -49.89 -3.30 3.18
CA ALA A 407 -50.40 -3.42 1.81
C ALA A 407 -49.24 -3.58 0.82
N ALA A 408 -48.89 -4.84 0.48
CA ALA A 408 -47.70 -5.16 -0.31
C ALA A 408 -47.56 -4.37 -1.63
N GLY A 409 -48.66 -4.14 -2.35
CA GLY A 409 -48.65 -3.37 -3.60
C GLY A 409 -48.21 -1.91 -3.45
N GLN A 410 -48.41 -1.30 -2.28
CA GLN A 410 -48.02 0.09 -2.01
C GLN A 410 -46.53 0.25 -1.65
N VAL A 411 -45.90 -0.81 -1.14
CA VAL A 411 -44.49 -0.80 -0.70
C VAL A 411 -43.55 -1.59 -1.62
N HIS A 412 -44.09 -2.30 -2.60
CA HIS A 412 -43.32 -3.01 -3.61
C HIS A 412 -42.47 -2.04 -4.46
N PRO A 413 -41.22 -2.36 -4.80
CA PRO A 413 -40.47 -3.59 -4.51
C PRO A 413 -39.56 -3.52 -3.26
N SER A 414 -39.72 -2.53 -2.37
CA SER A 414 -38.73 -2.20 -1.33
C SER A 414 -39.00 -2.91 0.02
N PRO A 415 -38.09 -3.79 0.49
CA PRO A 415 -38.20 -4.42 1.81
C PRO A 415 -38.09 -3.41 2.97
N GLY A 416 -37.31 -2.35 2.81
CA GLY A 416 -37.16 -1.29 3.80
C GLY A 416 -38.46 -0.49 3.98
N LEU A 417 -39.14 -0.16 2.88
CA LEU A 417 -40.47 0.46 2.93
C LEU A 417 -41.48 -0.44 3.65
N ALA A 418 -41.51 -1.74 3.33
CA ALA A 418 -42.41 -2.68 3.98
C ALA A 418 -42.15 -2.80 5.50
N ARG A 419 -40.87 -2.81 5.91
CA ARG A 419 -40.48 -2.81 7.32
C ARG A 419 -40.88 -1.53 8.04
N LEU A 420 -40.74 -0.37 7.40
CA LEU A 420 -41.19 0.91 7.97
C LEU A 420 -42.72 0.94 8.07
N ALA A 421 -43.44 0.55 7.01
CA ALA A 421 -44.90 0.49 6.98
C ALA A 421 -45.47 -0.42 8.09
N ALA A 422 -44.82 -1.54 8.41
CA ALA A 422 -45.20 -2.42 9.52
C ALA A 422 -45.09 -1.75 10.91
N ARG A 423 -44.38 -0.62 11.02
CA ARG A 423 -44.22 0.18 12.24
C ARG A 423 -44.99 1.51 12.20
N THR A 424 -45.69 1.78 11.11
CA THR A 424 -46.44 3.01 10.89
C THR A 424 -47.94 2.69 10.94
N PRO A 425 -48.80 3.61 11.44
CA PRO A 425 -50.24 3.46 11.24
C PRO A 425 -50.59 3.34 9.75
N ALA A 426 -51.72 2.70 9.44
CA ALA A 426 -52.16 2.50 8.07
C ALA A 426 -52.16 3.81 7.28
N THR A 427 -51.25 3.92 6.32
CA THR A 427 -50.99 5.12 5.52
C THR A 427 -51.17 4.75 4.06
N VAL A 428 -52.03 5.48 3.35
CA VAL A 428 -52.26 5.26 1.91
C VAL A 428 -51.10 5.89 1.15
N LEU A 429 -50.38 5.08 0.38
CA LEU A 429 -49.31 5.52 -0.50
C LEU A 429 -49.74 5.37 -1.96
N ASP A 430 -49.31 6.30 -2.81
CA ASP A 430 -49.41 6.15 -4.25
C ASP A 430 -48.39 5.10 -4.75
N PRO A 431 -48.81 3.93 -5.27
CA PRO A 431 -47.89 2.93 -5.78
C PRO A 431 -47.07 3.39 -6.99
N ALA A 432 -47.54 4.42 -7.72
CA ALA A 432 -46.83 4.98 -8.87
C ALA A 432 -45.70 5.93 -8.48
N ALA A 433 -45.69 6.43 -7.24
CA ALA A 433 -44.64 7.32 -6.76
C ALA A 433 -43.30 6.57 -6.59
N PRO A 434 -42.16 7.25 -6.82
CA PRO A 434 -40.83 6.70 -6.54
C PRO A 434 -40.71 6.12 -5.11
N PRO A 435 -39.92 5.05 -4.90
CA PRO A 435 -39.72 4.47 -3.57
C PRO A 435 -39.27 5.48 -2.50
N ALA A 436 -38.42 6.44 -2.85
CA ALA A 436 -37.94 7.50 -1.94
C ALA A 436 -39.06 8.46 -1.48
N ASP A 437 -39.98 8.82 -2.38
CA ASP A 437 -41.11 9.69 -2.05
C ASP A 437 -42.10 8.96 -1.12
N ARG A 438 -42.34 7.68 -1.40
CA ARG A 438 -43.12 6.79 -0.51
C ARG A 438 -42.45 6.62 0.85
N ALA A 439 -41.13 6.51 0.91
CA ALA A 439 -40.36 6.45 2.16
C ALA A 439 -40.54 7.74 2.97
N SER A 440 -40.46 8.89 2.31
CA SER A 440 -40.63 10.21 2.94
C SER A 440 -42.04 10.37 3.53
N ALA A 441 -43.08 9.97 2.79
CA ALA A 441 -44.46 9.99 3.27
C ALA A 441 -44.66 9.07 4.49
N LEU A 442 -44.13 7.84 4.45
CA LEU A 442 -44.17 6.91 5.58
C LEU A 442 -43.39 7.42 6.78
N ALA A 443 -42.21 8.02 6.58
CA ALA A 443 -41.39 8.59 7.65
C ALA A 443 -42.12 9.74 8.35
N ALA A 444 -42.83 10.58 7.60
CA ALA A 444 -43.63 11.66 8.16
C ALA A 444 -44.81 11.14 8.99
N ALA A 445 -45.56 10.15 8.48
CA ALA A 445 -46.64 9.51 9.20
C ALA A 445 -46.14 8.79 10.46
N TRP A 446 -45.04 8.05 10.36
CA TRP A 446 -44.38 7.37 11.47
C TRP A 446 -43.97 8.34 12.58
N TRP A 447 -43.29 9.44 12.22
CA TRP A 447 -42.82 10.44 13.19
C TRP A 447 -43.98 11.11 13.92
N THR A 448 -45.10 11.34 13.22
CA THR A 448 -46.31 11.93 13.79
C THR A 448 -46.97 10.98 14.78
N ALA A 449 -46.98 9.67 14.47
CA ALA A 449 -47.54 8.62 15.31
C ALA A 449 -46.65 8.21 16.49
N LEU A 450 -45.35 8.54 16.45
CA LEU A 450 -44.40 8.19 17.50
C LEU A 450 -44.77 8.89 18.82
N PRO A 451 -44.94 8.16 19.93
CA PRO A 451 -45.26 8.73 21.23
C PRO A 451 -44.23 9.79 21.65
N GLU A 452 -44.69 10.93 22.17
CA GLU A 452 -43.81 12.07 22.47
C GLU A 452 -42.73 11.71 23.48
N GLU A 453 -43.02 10.81 24.43
CA GLU A 453 -42.07 10.34 25.42
C GLU A 453 -40.93 9.48 24.83
N LEU A 454 -41.13 8.88 23.65
CA LEU A 454 -40.12 8.05 22.97
C LEU A 454 -39.32 8.82 21.90
N ARG A 455 -39.77 10.01 21.50
CA ARG A 455 -39.05 10.86 20.54
C ARG A 455 -37.59 11.16 20.96
N PRO A 456 -37.28 11.44 22.24
CA PRO A 456 -35.89 11.63 22.67
C PRO A 456 -35.00 10.39 22.44
N ALA A 457 -35.51 9.18 22.73
CA ALA A 457 -34.82 7.93 22.46
C ALA A 457 -34.51 7.77 20.97
N VAL A 458 -35.50 7.99 20.11
CA VAL A 458 -35.31 7.90 18.65
C VAL A 458 -34.35 8.97 18.13
N ARG A 459 -34.42 10.21 18.64
CA ARG A 459 -33.46 11.27 18.27
C ARG A 459 -32.03 10.92 18.62
N ALA A 460 -31.79 10.18 19.70
CA ALA A 460 -30.45 9.73 20.06
C ALA A 460 -29.80 8.84 18.97
N LEU A 461 -30.60 8.10 18.17
CA LEU A 461 -30.07 7.34 17.03
C LEU A 461 -29.56 8.23 15.88
N ALA A 462 -29.85 9.52 15.88
CA ALA A 462 -29.22 10.46 14.94
C ALA A 462 -27.71 10.61 15.18
N ALA A 463 -27.19 10.13 16.32
CA ALA A 463 -25.76 10.06 16.59
C ALA A 463 -25.01 9.03 15.69
N GLY A 464 -25.75 8.20 14.94
CA GLY A 464 -25.19 7.19 14.04
C GLY A 464 -25.47 5.75 14.49
N PRO A 465 -24.86 4.75 13.83
CA PRO A 465 -25.07 3.34 14.17
C PRO A 465 -24.55 3.02 15.57
N VAL A 466 -25.42 2.48 16.43
CA VAL A 466 -25.09 2.18 17.84
C VAL A 466 -25.69 0.87 18.31
N THR A 467 -25.02 0.18 19.24
CA THR A 467 -25.60 -0.99 19.91
C THR A 467 -26.76 -0.57 20.82
N ALA A 468 -27.67 -1.49 21.17
CA ALA A 468 -28.78 -1.17 22.07
C ALA A 468 -28.31 -0.65 23.45
N GLY A 469 -27.21 -1.19 23.98
CA GLY A 469 -26.61 -0.73 25.23
C GLY A 469 -26.00 0.68 25.12
N LEU A 470 -25.33 0.98 24.00
CA LEU A 470 -24.80 2.33 23.76
C LEU A 470 -25.95 3.32 23.53
N TRP A 471 -26.98 2.94 22.77
CA TRP A 471 -28.18 3.73 22.55
C TRP A 471 -28.83 4.14 23.86
N ALA A 472 -29.01 3.21 24.80
CA ALA A 472 -29.57 3.48 26.12
C ALA A 472 -28.74 4.45 26.97
N ALA A 473 -27.43 4.52 26.70
CA ALA A 473 -26.51 5.39 27.43
C ALA A 473 -26.40 6.81 26.85
N LEU A 474 -26.88 7.05 25.61
CA LEU A 474 -26.78 8.36 24.95
C LEU A 474 -27.60 9.44 25.68
N PRO A 475 -27.18 10.73 25.62
CA PRO A 475 -27.91 11.83 26.23
C PRO A 475 -29.34 11.91 25.72
N GLY A 476 -30.30 11.97 26.66
CA GLY A 476 -31.72 12.08 26.32
C GLY A 476 -32.36 10.79 25.81
N ALA A 477 -31.65 9.66 25.78
CA ALA A 477 -32.22 8.39 25.29
C ALA A 477 -33.30 7.78 26.22
N GLY A 478 -33.38 8.24 27.47
CA GLY A 478 -34.36 7.77 28.46
C GLY A 478 -34.02 6.41 29.09
N GLY A 479 -32.80 5.90 28.89
CA GLY A 479 -32.33 4.64 29.47
C GLY A 479 -32.82 3.38 28.75
N ALA A 480 -32.50 2.22 29.32
CA ALA A 480 -32.73 0.91 28.68
C ALA A 480 -34.22 0.62 28.40
N ASP A 481 -35.13 1.08 29.27
CA ASP A 481 -36.56 0.85 29.09
C ASP A 481 -37.13 1.65 27.91
N ALA A 482 -36.83 2.95 27.84
CA ALA A 482 -37.24 3.81 26.74
C ALA A 482 -36.67 3.32 25.40
N VAL A 483 -35.39 2.90 25.39
CA VAL A 483 -34.75 2.33 24.21
C VAL A 483 -35.39 1.01 23.78
N ARG A 484 -35.70 0.11 24.72
CA ARG A 484 -36.42 -1.14 24.41
C ARG A 484 -37.78 -0.87 23.77
N ARG A 485 -38.55 0.08 24.33
CA ARG A 485 -39.86 0.49 23.76
C ARG A 485 -39.70 1.17 22.39
N ALA A 486 -38.69 2.03 22.22
CA ALA A 486 -38.40 2.68 20.94
C ALA A 486 -37.93 1.67 19.88
N ALA A 487 -37.16 0.66 20.25
CA ALA A 487 -36.68 -0.41 19.38
C ALA A 487 -37.81 -1.23 18.74
N GLU A 488 -38.97 -1.34 19.40
CA GLU A 488 -40.16 -2.00 18.84
C GLU A 488 -40.79 -1.17 17.69
N LEU A 489 -40.55 0.15 17.68
CA LEU A 489 -41.14 1.11 16.74
C LEU A 489 -40.18 1.52 15.61
N VAL A 490 -38.90 1.19 15.73
CA VAL A 490 -37.88 1.44 14.68
C VAL A 490 -37.64 0.15 13.89
N PRO A 491 -37.42 0.21 12.56
CA PRO A 491 -37.02 -0.96 11.79
C PRO A 491 -35.75 -1.62 12.35
N ALA A 492 -35.84 -2.89 12.75
CA ALA A 492 -34.73 -3.61 13.34
C ALA A 492 -33.58 -3.83 12.33
N PRO A 493 -32.32 -3.77 12.77
CA PRO A 493 -31.17 -4.06 11.91
C PRO A 493 -31.22 -5.49 11.37
N ALA A 494 -30.61 -5.72 10.20
CA ALA A 494 -30.67 -7.02 9.52
C ALA A 494 -29.80 -8.08 10.21
N ASP A 495 -28.70 -7.66 10.82
CA ASP A 495 -27.70 -8.48 11.52
C ASP A 495 -27.87 -8.47 13.05
N GLY A 496 -28.80 -7.66 13.57
CA GLY A 496 -29.06 -7.55 15.01
C GLY A 496 -28.01 -6.75 15.79
N ALA A 497 -27.02 -6.15 15.13
CA ALA A 497 -25.85 -5.57 15.80
C ALA A 497 -26.03 -4.08 16.13
N ALA A 498 -26.12 -3.22 15.10
CA ALA A 498 -26.15 -1.77 15.24
C ALA A 498 -27.49 -1.18 14.79
N TRP A 499 -28.17 -0.49 15.71
CA TRP A 499 -29.39 0.26 15.42
C TRP A 499 -29.05 1.54 14.66
N ARG A 500 -29.81 1.80 13.61
CA ARG A 500 -29.72 3.01 12.77
C ARG A 500 -31.12 3.37 12.25
N LEU A 501 -31.33 4.64 11.96
CA LEU A 501 -32.55 5.09 11.30
C LEU A 501 -32.47 4.73 9.81
N GLN A 502 -33.34 3.81 9.37
CA GLN A 502 -33.45 3.35 7.98
C GLN A 502 -34.92 3.20 7.58
N PRO A 503 -35.30 3.52 6.32
CA PRO A 503 -34.44 4.08 5.27
C PRO A 503 -33.98 5.52 5.57
N ASP A 504 -33.08 6.11 4.77
CA ASP A 504 -32.45 7.40 5.06
C ASP A 504 -33.45 8.56 5.18
N GLU A 505 -34.62 8.46 4.53
CA GLU A 505 -35.73 9.41 4.68
C GLU A 505 -36.26 9.45 6.13
N LEU A 506 -36.19 8.33 6.86
CA LEU A 506 -36.48 8.27 8.29
C LEU A 506 -35.47 9.10 9.09
N ALA A 507 -34.18 8.95 8.80
CA ALA A 507 -33.12 9.71 9.44
C ALA A 507 -33.26 11.21 9.17
N ALA A 508 -33.49 11.59 7.91
CA ALA A 508 -33.74 12.96 7.50
C ALA A 508 -34.96 13.57 8.21
N ARG A 509 -36.05 12.80 8.36
CA ARG A 509 -37.25 13.26 9.06
C ARG A 509 -37.00 13.56 10.55
N VAL A 510 -36.23 12.71 11.21
CA VAL A 510 -35.84 12.89 12.62
C VAL A 510 -34.90 14.09 12.77
N ALA A 511 -33.94 14.25 11.85
CA ALA A 511 -33.00 15.37 11.86
C ALA A 511 -33.69 16.73 11.66
N ALA A 512 -34.62 16.84 10.71
CA ALA A 512 -35.31 18.10 10.37
C ALA A 512 -36.08 18.76 11.52
N GLY A 513 -36.43 18.01 12.56
CA GLY A 513 -37.14 18.50 13.75
C GLY A 513 -36.34 18.44 15.04
N SER A 514 -35.02 18.24 14.97
CA SER A 514 -34.15 18.07 16.14
C SER A 514 -33.18 19.26 16.26
N PRO A 515 -32.84 19.69 17.49
CA PRO A 515 -31.77 20.67 17.68
C PRO A 515 -30.45 20.08 17.14
N ALA A 516 -29.51 20.97 16.77
CA ALA A 516 -28.18 20.57 16.34
C ALA A 516 -27.56 19.60 17.36
N VAL A 517 -26.88 18.57 16.84
CA VAL A 517 -26.30 17.52 17.67
C VAL A 517 -25.28 18.14 18.64
N GLY A 518 -25.56 18.04 19.94
CA GLY A 518 -24.67 18.53 20.98
C GLY A 518 -23.46 17.61 21.17
N HIS A 519 -22.48 17.66 20.27
CA HIS A 519 -21.34 16.75 20.25
C HIS A 519 -20.58 16.68 21.59
N ALA A 520 -20.37 17.81 22.28
CA ALA A 520 -19.73 17.82 23.59
C ALA A 520 -20.53 17.04 24.66
N GLY A 521 -21.87 17.10 24.61
CA GLY A 521 -22.74 16.33 25.49
C GLY A 521 -22.71 14.83 25.18
N LEU A 522 -22.68 14.47 23.89
CA LEU A 522 -22.51 13.08 23.44
C LEU A 522 -21.18 12.52 23.91
N VAL A 523 -20.08 13.24 23.72
CA VAL A 523 -18.75 12.81 24.16
C VAL A 523 -18.74 12.50 25.66
N ARG A 524 -19.28 13.40 26.49
CA ARG A 524 -19.35 13.19 27.94
C ARG A 524 -20.12 11.91 28.31
N SER A 525 -21.32 11.75 27.76
CA SER A 525 -22.17 10.59 28.04
C SER A 525 -21.57 9.26 27.56
N ILE A 526 -20.94 9.26 26.38
CA ILE A 526 -20.29 8.06 25.85
C ILE A 526 -19.09 7.69 26.71
N ALA A 527 -18.28 8.69 27.13
CA ALA A 527 -17.13 8.52 27.99
C ALA A 527 -17.50 8.06 29.42
N ASP A 528 -18.60 8.57 29.98
CA ASP A 528 -19.10 8.13 31.29
C ASP A 528 -19.50 6.64 31.31
N GLY A 529 -19.92 6.12 30.16
CA GLY A 529 -20.23 4.70 29.98
C GLY A 529 -19.03 3.79 29.69
N VAL A 530 -17.79 4.33 29.69
CA VAL A 530 -16.58 3.51 29.57
C VAL A 530 -16.33 2.80 30.91
N PRO A 531 -16.15 1.46 30.93
CA PRO A 531 -15.83 0.74 32.16
C PRO A 531 -14.58 1.30 32.83
N ARG A 532 -14.47 1.13 34.16
CA ARG A 532 -13.30 1.61 34.92
C ARG A 532 -12.62 0.46 35.64
N LEU A 533 -11.30 0.50 35.68
CA LEU A 533 -10.48 -0.39 36.49
C LEU A 533 -10.69 -0.09 37.99
N ALA A 534 -10.27 -1.00 38.87
CA ALA A 534 -10.37 -0.83 40.32
C ALA A 534 -9.72 0.47 40.85
N GLY A 535 -8.71 1.00 40.13
CA GLY A 535 -8.05 2.28 40.44
C GLY A 535 -8.73 3.53 39.85
N GLY A 536 -9.94 3.41 39.28
CA GLY A 536 -10.72 4.53 38.74
C GLY A 536 -10.33 5.00 37.34
N ARG A 537 -9.25 4.48 36.75
CA ARG A 537 -8.87 4.72 35.34
C ARG A 537 -9.87 4.08 34.36
N PRO A 538 -10.13 4.69 33.19
CA PRO A 538 -10.89 4.05 32.12
C PRO A 538 -10.24 2.72 31.68
N ASP A 539 -11.06 1.70 31.48
CA ASP A 539 -10.68 0.42 30.89
C ASP A 539 -11.05 0.43 29.40
N LEU A 540 -10.12 0.91 28.58
CA LEU A 540 -10.32 1.07 27.14
C LEU A 540 -10.40 -0.29 26.41
N ALA A 541 -9.79 -1.33 26.98
CA ALA A 541 -9.84 -2.68 26.42
C ALA A 541 -11.26 -3.28 26.52
N GLN A 542 -11.98 -3.02 27.62
CA GLN A 542 -13.36 -3.48 27.82
C GLN A 542 -14.43 -2.56 27.21
N ALA A 543 -14.06 -1.34 26.79
CA ALA A 543 -15.01 -0.38 26.21
C ALA A 543 -15.60 -0.82 24.85
N GLY A 544 -14.83 -1.60 24.08
CA GLY A 544 -15.17 -2.04 22.74
C GLY A 544 -14.85 -0.99 21.65
N PRO A 545 -14.41 -1.44 20.46
CA PRO A 545 -13.98 -0.52 19.38
C PRO A 545 -15.13 0.36 18.87
N GLU A 546 -16.38 -0.13 18.88
CA GLU A 546 -17.53 0.64 18.39
C GLU A 546 -17.81 1.85 19.28
N ARG A 547 -17.76 1.68 20.61
CA ARG A 547 -17.96 2.77 21.57
C ARG A 547 -16.86 3.83 21.43
N LEU A 548 -15.60 3.40 21.39
CA LEU A 548 -14.45 4.30 21.25
C LEU A 548 -14.45 5.00 19.88
N GLY A 549 -14.84 4.30 18.81
CA GLY A 549 -15.02 4.89 17.48
C GLY A 549 -16.12 5.96 17.46
N THR A 550 -17.28 5.70 18.10
CA THR A 550 -18.35 6.70 18.21
C THR A 550 -17.94 7.88 19.09
N LEU A 551 -17.21 7.63 20.19
CA LEU A 551 -16.62 8.68 21.02
C LEU A 551 -15.72 9.60 20.19
N LEU A 552 -14.81 9.02 19.40
CA LEU A 552 -13.89 9.78 18.55
C LEU A 552 -14.63 10.56 17.45
N ARG A 553 -15.60 9.94 16.79
CA ARG A 553 -16.43 10.59 15.74
C ARG A 553 -17.10 11.86 16.23
N HIS A 554 -17.55 11.91 17.48
CA HIS A 554 -18.12 13.13 18.07
C HIS A 554 -17.10 14.04 18.74
N ALA A 555 -15.94 13.52 19.17
CA ALA A 555 -14.86 14.32 19.74
C ALA A 555 -14.25 15.28 18.71
N VAL A 556 -14.21 14.88 17.43
CA VAL A 556 -13.66 15.70 16.34
C VAL A 556 -14.48 16.98 16.14
N PRO A 557 -15.80 16.94 15.84
CA PRO A 557 -16.61 18.16 15.71
C PRO A 557 -16.74 18.95 17.03
N ALA A 558 -16.56 18.28 18.19
CA ALA A 558 -16.54 18.95 19.50
C ALA A 558 -15.20 19.68 19.79
N GLY A 559 -14.18 19.54 18.96
CA GLY A 559 -12.87 20.19 19.14
C GLY A 559 -12.04 19.62 20.28
N ILE A 560 -12.27 18.37 20.70
CA ILE A 560 -11.59 17.72 21.83
C ILE A 560 -10.91 16.40 21.47
N ALA A 561 -10.88 16.04 20.17
CA ALA A 561 -10.24 14.81 19.69
C ALA A 561 -8.72 14.76 19.92
N GLY A 562 -8.03 15.91 20.01
CA GLY A 562 -6.57 15.96 20.15
C GLY A 562 -6.04 15.16 21.35
N GLN A 563 -6.75 15.15 22.48
CA GLN A 563 -6.36 14.36 23.66
C GLN A 563 -6.50 12.85 23.42
N LEU A 564 -7.52 12.43 22.69
CA LEU A 564 -7.75 11.02 22.34
C LEU A 564 -6.73 10.54 21.29
N LEU A 565 -6.41 11.40 20.32
CA LEU A 565 -5.43 11.10 19.27
C LEU A 565 -3.98 11.09 19.77
N ALA A 566 -3.71 11.72 20.92
CA ALA A 566 -2.43 11.68 21.60
C ALA A 566 -2.26 10.46 22.54
N ASP A 567 -3.31 9.65 22.73
CA ASP A 567 -3.28 8.50 23.64
C ASP A 567 -3.09 7.16 22.90
N PRO A 568 -1.90 6.53 22.93
CA PRO A 568 -1.66 5.27 22.25
C PRO A 568 -2.58 4.13 22.73
N GLU A 569 -2.99 4.12 24.00
CA GLU A 569 -3.91 3.09 24.51
C GLU A 569 -5.29 3.22 23.86
N PHE A 570 -5.77 4.46 23.68
CA PHE A 570 -6.99 4.75 22.95
C PHE A 570 -6.91 4.31 21.48
N LEU A 571 -5.84 4.68 20.76
CA LEU A 571 -5.65 4.33 19.35
C LEU A 571 -5.62 2.81 19.11
N VAL A 572 -5.02 2.07 20.04
CA VAL A 572 -4.90 0.62 19.98
C VAL A 572 -6.26 -0.09 20.14
N HIS A 573 -7.18 0.45 20.93
CA HIS A 573 -8.48 -0.17 21.19
C HIS A 573 -9.64 0.37 20.34
N ALA A 574 -9.54 1.60 19.84
CA ALA A 574 -10.56 2.22 19.00
C ALA A 574 -10.72 1.54 17.63
N ASP A 575 -11.87 1.78 16.99
CA ASP A 575 -12.12 1.42 15.60
C ASP A 575 -11.07 2.08 14.67
N PRO A 576 -10.25 1.29 13.94
CA PRO A 576 -9.19 1.82 13.09
C PRO A 576 -9.71 2.76 11.98
N ALA A 577 -10.94 2.55 11.51
CA ALA A 577 -11.55 3.41 10.50
C ALA A 577 -11.80 4.82 11.08
N ALA A 578 -12.40 4.89 12.27
CA ALA A 578 -12.63 6.14 12.97
C ALA A 578 -11.32 6.89 13.29
N VAL A 579 -10.29 6.16 13.75
CA VAL A 579 -8.95 6.74 14.01
C VAL A 579 -8.35 7.34 12.74
N THR A 580 -8.39 6.58 11.64
CA THR A 580 -7.82 7.02 10.36
C THR A 580 -8.56 8.25 9.83
N ALA A 581 -9.89 8.27 9.88
CA ALA A 581 -10.70 9.42 9.47
C ALA A 581 -10.43 10.65 10.35
N ALA A 582 -10.24 10.49 11.66
CA ALA A 582 -9.94 11.59 12.56
C ALA A 582 -8.56 12.21 12.29
N PHE A 583 -7.52 11.39 12.04
CA PHE A 583 -6.21 11.90 11.63
C PHE A 583 -6.26 12.61 10.27
N GLU A 584 -6.98 12.07 9.28
CA GLU A 584 -7.16 12.74 7.98
C GLU A 584 -7.93 14.05 8.10
N HIS A 585 -8.91 14.13 9.01
CA HIS A 585 -9.62 15.37 9.28
C HIS A 585 -8.70 16.44 9.87
N ALA A 586 -7.85 16.08 10.84
CA ALA A 586 -6.84 16.97 11.41
C ALA A 586 -5.81 17.43 10.35
N GLU A 587 -5.37 16.51 9.47
CA GLU A 587 -4.48 16.80 8.34
C GLU A 587 -5.13 17.80 7.37
N ALA A 588 -6.41 17.60 7.01
CA ALA A 588 -7.16 18.51 6.15
C ALA A 588 -7.40 19.89 6.79
N ALA A 589 -7.46 19.96 8.13
CA ALA A 589 -7.52 21.21 8.87
C ALA A 589 -6.16 21.94 8.96
N GLY A 590 -5.09 21.35 8.42
CA GLY A 590 -3.74 21.93 8.42
C GLY A 590 -2.97 21.74 9.74
N GLU A 591 -3.42 20.83 10.61
CA GLU A 591 -2.69 20.50 11.83
C GLU A 591 -1.41 19.70 11.50
N PRO A 592 -0.24 20.07 12.03
CA PRO A 592 0.99 19.33 11.75
C PRO A 592 0.91 17.92 12.35
N PRO A 593 1.31 16.87 11.61
CA PRO A 593 1.21 15.51 12.11
C PRO A 593 2.19 15.27 13.26
N GLY A 594 1.67 14.83 14.41
CA GLY A 594 2.48 14.37 15.53
C GLY A 594 3.10 12.99 15.30
N ALA A 595 3.97 12.54 16.22
CA ALA A 595 4.65 11.23 16.10
C ALA A 595 3.67 10.05 15.97
N LEU A 596 2.56 10.07 16.72
CA LEU A 596 1.51 9.05 16.64
C LEU A 596 0.74 9.05 15.32
N ALA A 597 0.40 10.23 14.78
CA ALA A 597 -0.25 10.34 13.48
C ALA A 597 0.62 9.73 12.37
N GLU A 598 1.92 10.05 12.38
CA GLU A 598 2.85 9.49 11.39
C GLU A 598 3.12 7.99 11.60
N ALA A 599 3.23 7.54 12.86
CA ALA A 599 3.37 6.11 13.16
C ALA A 599 2.12 5.33 12.72
N TRP A 600 0.93 5.90 12.91
CA TRP A 600 -0.34 5.34 12.44
C TRP A 600 -0.38 5.22 10.92
N GLU A 601 0.04 6.26 10.20
CA GLU A 601 0.12 6.22 8.72
C GLU A 601 1.08 5.11 8.23
N LEU A 602 2.23 4.96 8.88
CA LEU A 602 3.24 3.96 8.53
C LEU A 602 2.80 2.53 8.89
N ALA A 603 2.16 2.35 10.04
CA ALA A 603 1.62 1.08 10.53
C ALA A 603 0.25 0.73 9.93
N GLY A 604 -0.38 1.65 9.20
CA GLY A 604 -1.78 1.61 8.78
C GLY A 604 -2.32 0.25 8.35
N PRO A 605 -1.68 -0.47 7.42
CA PRO A 605 -2.14 -1.80 7.00
C PRO A 605 -2.14 -2.84 8.13
N ALA A 606 -1.15 -2.79 9.03
CA ALA A 606 -1.14 -3.64 10.22
C ALA A 606 -2.19 -3.17 11.24
N CYS A 607 -2.45 -1.86 11.33
CA CYS A 607 -3.47 -1.32 12.22
C CYS A 607 -4.90 -1.69 11.79
N ALA A 608 -5.21 -1.59 10.50
CA ALA A 608 -6.56 -1.78 9.96
C ALA A 608 -7.11 -3.20 10.17
N ALA A 609 -6.26 -4.23 10.10
CA ALA A 609 -6.65 -5.64 10.23
C ALA A 609 -6.11 -6.33 11.49
N GLY A 610 -5.26 -5.67 12.27
CA GLY A 610 -4.61 -6.24 13.44
C GLY A 610 -5.51 -6.32 14.67
N THR A 611 -5.16 -7.23 15.58
CA THR A 611 -5.67 -7.21 16.96
C THR A 611 -5.10 -5.99 17.70
N PRO A 612 -5.69 -5.56 18.84
CA PRO A 612 -5.11 -4.48 19.64
C PRO A 612 -3.61 -4.69 19.95
N ALA A 613 -3.21 -5.89 20.37
CA ALA A 613 -1.80 -6.21 20.59
C ALA A 613 -0.94 -6.07 19.32
N GLY A 614 -1.45 -6.49 18.16
CA GLY A 614 -0.79 -6.31 16.87
C GLY A 614 -0.66 -4.84 16.45
N ARG A 615 -1.67 -4.02 16.73
CA ARG A 615 -1.61 -2.56 16.51
C ARG A 615 -0.55 -1.91 17.39
N ALA A 616 -0.53 -2.27 18.68
CA ALA A 616 0.45 -1.78 19.63
C ALA A 616 1.87 -2.16 19.19
N ALA A 617 2.08 -3.40 18.76
CA ALA A 617 3.36 -3.86 18.20
C ALA A 617 3.80 -3.04 16.98
N ALA A 618 2.90 -2.80 16.03
CA ALA A 618 3.21 -2.01 14.84
C ALA A 618 3.49 -0.52 15.15
N LEU A 619 2.75 0.07 16.10
CA LEU A 619 3.00 1.43 16.56
C LEU A 619 4.32 1.55 17.32
N HIS A 620 4.64 0.59 18.19
CA HIS A 620 5.92 0.52 18.90
C HIS A 620 7.10 0.57 17.92
N ALA A 621 7.04 -0.22 16.83
CA ALA A 621 8.07 -0.25 15.79
C ALA A 621 8.35 1.11 15.14
N TRP A 622 7.32 1.94 14.95
CA TRP A 622 7.43 3.22 14.26
C TRP A 622 7.58 4.44 15.18
N LEU A 623 7.34 4.27 16.49
CA LEU A 623 7.54 5.30 17.51
C LEU A 623 8.96 5.26 18.10
N ALA A 624 9.62 4.10 18.11
CA ALA A 624 10.99 3.95 18.61
C ALA A 624 11.97 4.93 17.94
N GLY A 625 12.77 5.62 18.75
CA GLY A 625 13.68 6.69 18.33
C GLY A 625 13.02 8.05 18.07
N ARG A 626 11.70 8.17 18.26
CA ARG A 626 10.92 9.39 17.95
C ARG A 626 10.07 9.87 19.12
N ASP A 627 9.41 8.95 19.79
CA ASP A 627 8.59 9.17 20.98
C ASP A 627 8.73 7.94 21.88
N GLU A 628 9.76 7.97 22.75
CA GLU A 628 10.11 6.83 23.60
C GLU A 628 9.03 6.52 24.63
N GLU A 629 8.30 7.52 25.12
CA GLU A 629 7.21 7.32 26.09
C GLU A 629 6.04 6.57 25.42
N ALA A 630 5.59 7.05 24.26
CA ALA A 630 4.53 6.37 23.52
C ALA A 630 4.98 4.98 23.01
N ALA A 631 6.26 4.84 22.59
CA ALA A 631 6.83 3.57 22.18
C ALA A 631 6.84 2.54 23.33
N ALA A 632 7.27 2.94 24.53
CA ALA A 632 7.29 2.06 25.70
C ALA A 632 5.87 1.64 26.14
N ARG A 633 4.91 2.55 26.08
CA ARG A 633 3.49 2.24 26.33
C ARG A 633 2.95 1.23 25.31
N CYS A 634 3.27 1.41 24.02
CA CYS A 634 2.86 0.47 22.97
C CYS A 634 3.54 -0.90 23.13
N ALA A 635 4.82 -0.95 23.52
CA ALA A 635 5.51 -2.21 23.81
C ALA A 635 4.80 -2.99 24.92
N ALA A 636 4.47 -2.31 26.03
CA ALA A 636 3.74 -2.92 27.14
C ALA A 636 2.36 -3.45 26.74
N LEU A 637 1.61 -2.70 25.90
CA LEU A 637 0.31 -3.12 25.39
C LEU A 637 0.39 -4.28 24.38
N SER A 638 1.52 -4.44 23.70
CA SER A 638 1.71 -5.51 22.70
C SER A 638 1.91 -6.89 23.33
N GLY A 639 2.51 -6.95 24.52
CA GLY A 639 2.88 -8.19 25.20
C GLY A 639 3.91 -9.05 24.46
N GLN A 640 4.64 -8.47 23.48
CA GLN A 640 5.60 -9.18 22.64
C GLN A 640 6.98 -9.29 23.32
N ALA A 641 7.75 -10.30 22.93
CA ALA A 641 9.12 -10.57 23.41
C ALA A 641 10.19 -10.01 22.44
N TRP A 642 10.03 -8.75 22.06
CA TRP A 642 10.99 -7.99 21.26
C TRP A 642 10.79 -6.50 21.49
N THR A 643 11.83 -5.72 21.24
CA THR A 643 11.79 -4.26 21.34
C THR A 643 12.34 -3.60 20.09
N ALA A 644 11.63 -2.61 19.55
CA ALA A 644 12.17 -1.75 18.51
C ALA A 644 13.15 -0.77 19.14
N ARG A 645 14.36 -0.74 18.58
CA ARG A 645 15.41 0.16 19.04
C ARG A 645 15.29 1.54 18.39
N TRP A 646 15.02 1.57 17.10
CA TRP A 646 14.83 2.80 16.35
C TRP A 646 14.11 2.54 15.02
N SER A 647 13.54 3.61 14.45
CA SER A 647 13.05 3.64 13.07
C SER A 647 13.76 4.73 12.26
N TYR A 648 14.37 4.34 11.14
CA TYR A 648 15.05 5.24 10.20
C TYR A 648 14.10 5.63 9.08
N ARG A 649 13.91 6.94 8.85
CA ARG A 649 13.09 7.47 7.76
C ARG A 649 13.65 8.76 7.20
N ARG A 650 13.23 9.08 5.97
CA ARG A 650 13.46 10.37 5.32
C ARG A 650 12.13 10.90 4.78
N ALA A 651 11.97 12.23 4.78
CA ALA A 651 10.81 12.86 4.18
C ALA A 651 10.68 12.41 2.71
N ASN A 652 9.50 11.91 2.34
CA ASN A 652 9.23 11.32 1.02
C ASN A 652 10.18 10.15 0.63
N GLY A 653 10.85 9.56 1.62
CA GLY A 653 11.83 8.48 1.45
C GLY A 653 11.19 7.18 0.99
N GLN A 654 11.62 6.66 -0.16
CA GLN A 654 11.40 5.27 -0.53
C GLN A 654 12.67 4.47 -0.26
N VAL A 655 12.62 3.61 0.75
CA VAL A 655 13.71 2.67 1.04
C VAL A 655 13.60 1.49 0.06
N ARG A 656 14.69 1.23 -0.65
CA ARG A 656 14.80 0.14 -1.61
C ARG A 656 15.35 -1.11 -0.95
N ARG A 657 16.52 -1.03 -0.33
CA ARG A 657 17.25 -2.18 0.25
C ARG A 657 18.13 -1.75 1.42
N THR A 658 18.52 -2.70 2.24
CA THR A 658 19.52 -2.55 3.30
C THR A 658 20.50 -3.72 3.28
N THR A 659 21.77 -3.47 3.57
CA THR A 659 22.82 -4.49 3.78
C THR A 659 23.77 -4.05 4.89
N LEU A 660 24.50 -4.98 5.49
CA LEU A 660 25.61 -4.63 6.38
C LEU A 660 26.77 -4.06 5.56
N GLY A 661 27.41 -3.02 6.11
CA GLY A 661 28.65 -2.47 5.59
C GLY A 661 29.84 -3.36 5.92
N HIS A 662 30.81 -3.39 5.01
CA HIS A 662 32.06 -4.13 5.12
C HIS A 662 33.25 -3.20 4.85
N GLY A 663 34.47 -3.70 5.06
CA GLY A 663 35.70 -2.90 4.91
C GLY A 663 35.65 -1.65 5.79
N ARG A 664 35.84 -0.46 5.19
CA ARG A 664 35.76 0.83 5.91
C ARG A 664 34.38 1.16 6.51
N TYR A 665 33.32 0.48 6.06
CA TYR A 665 31.96 0.63 6.58
C TYR A 665 31.56 -0.51 7.53
N ALA A 666 32.52 -1.33 7.98
CA ALA A 666 32.26 -2.39 8.95
C ALA A 666 31.56 -1.83 10.21
N GLY A 667 30.52 -2.52 10.65
CA GLY A 667 29.68 -2.07 11.78
C GLY A 667 28.70 -0.95 11.44
N ARG A 668 28.54 -0.57 10.16
CA ARG A 668 27.49 0.35 9.69
C ARG A 668 26.42 -0.41 8.91
N LEU A 669 25.22 0.15 8.87
CA LEU A 669 24.13 -0.34 8.04
C LEU A 669 24.03 0.51 6.77
N ALA A 670 24.16 -0.09 5.59
CA ALA A 670 24.01 0.61 4.32
C ALA A 670 22.54 0.58 3.87
N VAL A 671 21.89 1.74 3.80
CA VAL A 671 20.46 1.92 3.48
C VAL A 671 20.31 2.65 2.15
N ALA A 672 19.71 1.99 1.17
CA ALA A 672 19.37 2.58 -0.12
C ALA A 672 18.02 3.30 -0.03
N VAL A 673 18.02 4.63 -0.02
CA VAL A 673 16.82 5.48 0.10
C VAL A 673 16.83 6.59 -0.96
N ASN A 674 15.72 6.76 -1.70
CA ASN A 674 15.59 7.78 -2.76
C ASN A 674 16.69 7.75 -3.84
N GLY A 675 17.20 6.55 -4.15
CA GLY A 675 18.30 6.40 -5.11
C GLY A 675 19.66 6.86 -4.57
N ILE A 676 19.80 6.96 -3.25
CA ILE A 676 21.05 7.29 -2.55
C ILE A 676 21.32 6.18 -1.53
N LEU A 677 22.53 5.65 -1.52
CA LEU A 677 23.03 4.78 -0.46
C LEU A 677 23.62 5.63 0.65
N ARG A 678 23.13 5.42 1.87
CA ARG A 678 23.59 6.10 3.09
C ARG A 678 24.04 5.06 4.10
N HIS A 679 24.96 5.43 4.97
CA HIS A 679 25.37 4.60 6.09
C HIS A 679 24.67 5.09 7.35
N VAL A 680 24.07 4.17 8.08
CA VAL A 680 23.33 4.40 9.31
C VAL A 680 24.07 3.69 10.44
N ASP A 681 24.19 4.36 11.57
CA ASP A 681 24.71 3.75 12.80
C ASP A 681 23.67 2.76 13.36
N PRO A 682 23.99 1.46 13.47
CA PRO A 682 23.04 0.45 13.92
C PRO A 682 22.62 0.59 15.38
N VAL A 683 23.38 1.34 16.20
CA VAL A 683 23.03 1.61 17.60
C VAL A 683 21.99 2.72 17.69
N THR A 684 22.18 3.81 16.94
CA THR A 684 21.36 5.03 17.11
C THR A 684 20.30 5.22 16.04
N GLY A 685 20.40 4.52 14.90
CA GLY A 685 19.50 4.71 13.76
C GLY A 685 19.67 6.06 13.06
N ARG A 686 20.81 6.74 13.23
CA ARG A 686 21.12 8.02 12.58
C ARG A 686 22.13 7.84 11.45
N ASP A 687 22.13 8.76 10.49
CA ASP A 687 23.18 8.80 9.46
C ASP A 687 24.56 8.85 10.16
N ALA A 688 25.47 7.96 9.75
CA ALA A 688 26.81 7.90 10.29
C ALA A 688 27.62 9.14 9.89
N GLU A 689 28.38 9.68 10.84
CA GLU A 689 29.29 10.79 10.58
C GLU A 689 30.48 10.34 9.72
N GLY A 690 30.98 11.23 8.86
CA GLY A 690 32.17 10.97 8.03
C GLY A 690 31.97 9.99 6.88
N THR A 691 30.72 9.63 6.54
CA THR A 691 30.39 8.79 5.37
C THR A 691 29.68 9.60 4.31
N ASP A 692 30.26 9.68 3.11
CA ASP A 692 29.63 10.35 1.98
C ASP A 692 28.50 9.49 1.37
N PRO A 693 27.32 10.06 1.10
CA PRO A 693 26.25 9.36 0.43
C PRO A 693 26.62 9.03 -1.02
N LEU A 694 26.27 7.84 -1.49
CA LEU A 694 26.57 7.38 -2.85
C LEU A 694 25.30 7.38 -3.70
N ARG A 695 25.34 7.90 -4.93
CA ARG A 695 24.18 7.77 -5.83
C ARG A 695 24.07 6.36 -6.37
N LEU A 696 22.86 5.84 -6.35
CA LEU A 696 22.53 4.57 -6.98
C LEU A 696 22.09 4.79 -8.43
N PRO A 697 22.32 3.83 -9.33
CA PRO A 697 21.75 3.84 -10.67
C PRO A 697 20.23 4.01 -10.60
N SER A 698 19.65 4.68 -11.60
CA SER A 698 18.19 4.83 -11.67
C SER A 698 17.44 3.51 -11.91
N VAL A 699 18.16 2.44 -12.25
CA VAL A 699 17.60 1.12 -12.52
C VAL A 699 17.14 0.46 -11.23
N PRO A 700 15.94 -0.13 -11.19
CA PRO A 700 15.46 -0.87 -10.02
C PRO A 700 16.31 -2.13 -9.77
N SER A 701 16.69 -2.33 -8.50
CA SER A 701 17.42 -3.50 -8.03
C SER A 701 16.54 -4.43 -7.20
N VAL A 702 16.79 -5.73 -7.33
CA VAL A 702 16.14 -6.81 -6.59
C VAL A 702 16.94 -7.23 -5.35
N ALA A 703 18.27 -7.07 -5.36
CA ALA A 703 19.15 -7.33 -4.21
C ALA A 703 20.30 -6.31 -4.15
N MET A 704 20.87 -6.15 -2.95
CA MET A 704 22.04 -5.32 -2.67
C MET A 704 22.95 -6.04 -1.68
N LEU A 705 24.25 -5.98 -1.91
CA LEU A 705 25.24 -6.76 -1.17
C LEU A 705 26.52 -5.95 -0.99
N GLY A 706 27.16 -6.07 0.18
CA GLY A 706 28.46 -5.44 0.45
C GLY A 706 29.61 -6.45 0.30
N GLY A 707 30.63 -6.10 -0.48
CA GLY A 707 31.86 -6.89 -0.62
C GLY A 707 32.85 -6.62 0.51
N ALA A 708 33.76 -7.55 0.78
CA ALA A 708 34.76 -7.42 1.86
C ALA A 708 35.68 -6.19 1.69
N ASP A 709 35.88 -5.74 0.45
CA ASP A 709 36.61 -4.52 0.07
C ASP A 709 35.83 -3.22 0.36
N GLY A 710 34.57 -3.33 0.76
CA GLY A 710 33.65 -2.23 1.02
C GLY A 710 32.78 -1.83 -0.17
N SER A 711 32.99 -2.38 -1.37
CA SER A 711 32.20 -2.12 -2.57
C SER A 711 30.76 -2.65 -2.43
N TYR A 712 29.82 -2.11 -3.21
CA TYR A 712 28.43 -2.59 -3.22
C TYR A 712 28.04 -3.20 -4.56
N TYR A 713 27.31 -4.31 -4.52
CA TYR A 713 26.82 -5.01 -5.71
C TYR A 713 25.29 -4.98 -5.73
N LEU A 714 24.71 -4.53 -6.85
CA LEU A 714 23.28 -4.42 -7.06
C LEU A 714 22.82 -5.42 -8.11
N LEU A 715 22.00 -6.40 -7.72
CA LEU A 715 21.30 -7.22 -8.70
C LEU A 715 20.14 -6.42 -9.27
N ARG A 716 20.14 -6.16 -10.57
CA ARG A 716 19.06 -5.48 -11.29
C ARG A 716 17.93 -6.45 -11.61
N THR A 717 16.77 -5.90 -11.91
CA THR A 717 15.57 -6.64 -12.34
C THR A 717 15.76 -7.44 -13.64
N ASP A 718 16.72 -7.06 -14.48
CA ASP A 718 17.10 -7.77 -15.71
C ASP A 718 18.17 -8.86 -15.49
N GLY A 719 18.52 -9.16 -14.24
CA GLY A 719 19.51 -10.19 -13.87
C GLY A 719 20.96 -9.70 -13.92
N VAL A 720 21.19 -8.43 -14.25
CA VAL A 720 22.53 -7.85 -14.32
C VAL A 720 23.02 -7.40 -12.94
N VAL A 721 24.23 -7.78 -12.55
CA VAL A 721 24.86 -7.30 -11.30
C VAL A 721 25.69 -6.03 -11.53
N THR A 722 25.20 -4.86 -11.14
CA THR A 722 25.98 -3.62 -11.21
C THR A 722 26.87 -3.47 -9.97
N GLU A 723 28.17 -3.33 -10.19
CA GLU A 723 29.13 -2.97 -9.15
C GLU A 723 29.15 -1.44 -8.94
N LEU A 724 29.18 -1.03 -7.67
CA LEU A 724 29.40 0.33 -7.21
C LEU A 724 30.74 0.34 -6.47
N PRO A 725 31.84 0.52 -7.21
CA PRO A 725 33.17 0.49 -6.64
C PRO A 725 33.39 1.71 -5.75
N LEU A 726 34.17 1.51 -4.69
CA LEU A 726 34.54 2.58 -3.76
C LEU A 726 36.03 2.94 -3.82
N HIS A 727 36.79 2.20 -4.65
CA HIS A 727 38.19 2.34 -5.03
C HIS A 727 38.48 1.58 -6.35
N ASP A 728 39.69 1.72 -6.91
CA ASP A 728 40.27 0.97 -8.07
C ASP A 728 40.32 -0.58 -7.91
N SER A 729 39.50 -1.17 -7.03
CA SER A 729 39.34 -2.61 -6.87
C SER A 729 38.39 -3.18 -7.92
N PHE A 730 38.52 -2.77 -9.17
CA PHE A 730 37.77 -3.34 -10.27
C PHE A 730 38.16 -4.81 -10.47
N GLY A 731 37.16 -5.68 -10.57
CA GLY A 731 37.41 -7.09 -10.86
C GLY A 731 38.13 -7.81 -9.72
N ASN A 732 37.79 -7.49 -8.46
CA ASN A 732 38.12 -8.33 -7.31
C ASN A 732 37.50 -9.74 -7.47
N SER A 733 37.87 -10.68 -6.60
CA SER A 733 37.40 -12.08 -6.66
C SER A 733 35.87 -12.17 -6.70
N LEU A 734 35.17 -11.37 -5.88
CA LEU A 734 33.71 -11.33 -5.83
C LEU A 734 33.10 -10.80 -7.13
N SER A 735 33.61 -9.70 -7.68
CA SER A 735 33.17 -9.10 -8.95
C SER A 735 33.30 -10.11 -10.10
N ARG A 736 34.44 -10.81 -10.18
CA ARG A 736 34.65 -11.89 -11.16
C ARG A 736 33.70 -13.07 -10.95
N ALA A 737 33.47 -13.47 -9.72
CA ALA A 737 32.57 -14.58 -9.38
C ALA A 737 31.11 -14.25 -9.74
N LEU A 738 30.65 -13.03 -9.47
CA LEU A 738 29.29 -12.57 -9.80
C LEU A 738 29.09 -12.38 -11.31
N ASP A 739 30.10 -11.84 -11.99
CA ASP A 739 30.10 -11.73 -13.45
C ASP A 739 30.13 -13.11 -14.13
N TRP A 740 30.94 -14.04 -13.63
CA TRP A 740 30.91 -15.44 -14.05
C TRP A 740 29.53 -16.06 -13.84
N ALA A 741 28.94 -15.92 -12.66
CA ALA A 741 27.62 -16.47 -12.34
C ALA A 741 26.53 -15.96 -13.29
N THR A 742 26.54 -14.65 -13.57
CA THR A 742 25.61 -14.01 -14.50
C THR A 742 25.71 -14.60 -15.92
N ARG A 743 26.90 -15.05 -16.33
CA ARG A 743 27.14 -15.66 -17.66
C ARG A 743 26.92 -17.17 -17.66
N HIS A 744 27.08 -17.83 -16.52
CA HIS A 744 27.09 -19.29 -16.43
C HIS A 744 25.71 -19.89 -16.22
N PHE A 745 24.84 -19.23 -15.44
CA PHE A 745 23.52 -19.76 -15.12
C PHE A 745 22.50 -19.36 -16.21
N ALA A 746 22.02 -20.37 -16.95
CA ALA A 746 21.12 -20.19 -18.08
C ALA A 746 19.79 -19.51 -17.72
N ASP A 747 19.26 -19.75 -16.52
CA ASP A 747 18.01 -19.13 -16.05
C ASP A 747 18.23 -17.77 -15.36
N GLY A 748 19.45 -17.24 -15.41
CA GLY A 748 19.84 -15.96 -14.85
C GLY A 748 19.89 -15.93 -13.33
N VAL A 749 20.58 -14.93 -12.79
CA VAL A 749 20.65 -14.71 -11.34
C VAL A 749 19.46 -13.86 -10.90
N THR A 750 18.65 -14.38 -9.97
CA THR A 750 17.43 -13.71 -9.46
C THR A 750 17.55 -13.30 -7.99
N ALA A 751 18.47 -13.90 -7.26
CA ALA A 751 18.82 -13.54 -5.88
C ALA A 751 20.31 -13.79 -5.62
N LEU A 752 20.90 -13.05 -4.68
CA LEU A 752 22.31 -13.20 -4.30
C LEU A 752 22.56 -12.95 -2.81
N ALA A 753 23.55 -13.63 -2.26
CA ALA A 753 24.08 -13.44 -0.91
C ALA A 753 25.58 -13.74 -0.89
N THR A 754 26.31 -13.14 0.06
CA THR A 754 27.73 -13.39 0.28
C THR A 754 27.99 -13.51 1.77
N ARG A 755 29.09 -14.18 2.10
CA ARG A 755 29.64 -14.17 3.44
C ARG A 755 31.02 -13.50 3.40
N GLY A 756 31.08 -12.23 3.82
CA GLY A 756 32.32 -11.46 3.86
C GLY A 756 33.18 -11.81 5.08
N GLU A 757 33.92 -12.94 5.06
CA GLU A 757 35.06 -13.21 5.94
C GLU A 757 35.81 -14.53 5.58
N GLN A 758 37.14 -14.46 5.52
CA GLN A 758 38.19 -15.50 5.27
C GLN A 758 37.98 -16.50 4.11
N ASP A 759 36.78 -17.10 3.97
CA ASP A 759 36.35 -17.94 2.85
C ASP A 759 35.10 -17.31 2.21
N GLU A 760 35.32 -16.37 1.29
CA GLU A 760 34.23 -15.62 0.66
C GLU A 760 33.41 -16.55 -0.25
N LEU A 761 32.25 -16.94 0.27
CA LEU A 761 31.30 -17.80 -0.43
C LEU A 761 30.17 -16.95 -1.00
N VAL A 762 29.82 -17.21 -2.25
CA VAL A 762 28.67 -16.62 -2.93
C VAL A 762 27.57 -17.66 -3.01
N ALA A 763 26.34 -17.23 -2.71
CA ALA A 763 25.14 -17.99 -3.05
C ALA A 763 24.28 -17.20 -4.03
N VAL A 764 23.81 -17.87 -5.06
CA VAL A 764 22.87 -17.31 -6.04
C VAL A 764 21.68 -18.23 -6.21
N GLY A 765 20.52 -17.61 -6.40
CA GLY A 765 19.32 -18.29 -6.85
C GLY A 765 19.04 -17.96 -8.32
N ASP A 766 18.41 -18.87 -9.04
CA ASP A 766 18.06 -18.69 -10.45
C ASP A 766 16.55 -18.71 -10.75
N GLY A 767 16.22 -18.38 -12.00
CA GLY A 767 14.85 -18.35 -12.52
C GLY A 767 14.14 -19.70 -12.54
N ALA A 768 14.88 -20.81 -12.54
CA ALA A 768 14.34 -22.17 -12.51
C ALA A 768 14.06 -22.68 -11.10
N GLY A 769 14.42 -21.92 -10.07
CA GLY A 769 14.20 -22.27 -8.67
C GLY A 769 15.32 -23.09 -8.04
N ARG A 770 16.52 -23.10 -8.66
CA ARG A 770 17.71 -23.74 -8.09
C ARG A 770 18.55 -22.74 -7.30
N LEU A 771 19.27 -23.29 -6.32
CA LEU A 771 20.20 -22.59 -5.47
C LEU A 771 21.62 -23.09 -5.75
N HIS A 772 22.58 -22.19 -5.88
CA HIS A 772 23.98 -22.50 -6.16
C HIS A 772 24.88 -21.79 -5.15
N CYS A 773 25.86 -22.51 -4.59
CA CYS A 773 26.88 -21.96 -3.71
C CYS A 773 28.27 -22.27 -4.26
N PHE A 774 29.15 -21.27 -4.33
CA PHE A 774 30.52 -21.43 -4.83
C PHE A 774 31.45 -20.37 -4.20
N PRO A 775 32.73 -20.70 -4.00
CA PRO A 775 33.69 -19.74 -3.46
C PRO A 775 34.14 -18.73 -4.53
N THR A 776 34.55 -17.53 -4.13
CA THR A 776 34.96 -16.46 -5.07
C THR A 776 36.28 -16.72 -5.78
N ASP A 777 37.05 -17.71 -5.33
CA ASP A 777 38.36 -18.10 -5.89
C ASP A 777 38.27 -19.15 -7.02
N GLY A 778 37.07 -19.61 -7.37
CA GLY A 778 36.84 -20.53 -8.49
C GLY A 778 36.81 -22.02 -8.12
N GLY A 779 36.54 -22.35 -6.86
CA GLY A 779 36.24 -23.72 -6.42
C GLY A 779 34.92 -24.31 -6.95
N PRO A 780 34.54 -25.52 -6.53
CA PRO A 780 33.40 -26.25 -7.09
C PRO A 780 32.06 -25.56 -6.78
N VAL A 781 31.16 -25.61 -7.75
CA VAL A 781 29.76 -25.17 -7.59
C VAL A 781 28.99 -26.29 -6.91
N LEU A 782 28.42 -25.98 -5.75
CA LEU A 782 27.51 -26.85 -5.02
C LEU A 782 26.08 -26.44 -5.33
N SER A 783 25.23 -27.41 -5.65
CA SER A 783 23.79 -27.20 -5.85
C SER A 783 23.03 -28.44 -5.36
N PRO A 784 21.82 -28.29 -4.82
CA PRO A 784 20.93 -29.43 -4.59
C PRO A 784 20.61 -30.18 -5.90
N ASP A 785 20.41 -31.50 -5.81
CA ASP A 785 20.13 -32.34 -6.98
C ASP A 785 18.88 -31.86 -7.74
N GLU A 786 17.83 -31.51 -7.01
CA GLU A 786 16.55 -31.04 -7.54
C GLU A 786 16.32 -29.54 -7.24
N PRO A 787 15.56 -28.82 -8.08
CA PRO A 787 15.14 -27.45 -7.77
C PRO A 787 14.34 -27.40 -6.47
N LEU A 788 14.66 -26.44 -5.61
CA LEU A 788 13.98 -26.27 -4.32
C LEU A 788 12.65 -25.53 -4.47
N HIS A 789 12.55 -24.67 -5.48
CA HIS A 789 11.41 -23.78 -5.68
C HIS A 789 10.68 -24.02 -7.01
N ARG A 790 9.39 -23.70 -7.03
CA ARG A 790 8.61 -23.60 -8.27
C ARG A 790 8.67 -22.16 -8.79
N GLY A 791 9.53 -21.94 -9.78
CA GLY A 791 9.82 -20.61 -10.32
C GLY A 791 10.98 -19.94 -9.60
N ALA A 792 11.22 -18.66 -9.90
CA ALA A 792 12.41 -17.94 -9.48
C ALA A 792 12.64 -17.94 -7.96
N VAL A 793 13.90 -18.13 -7.57
CA VAL A 793 14.36 -17.83 -6.21
C VAL A 793 14.37 -16.31 -6.01
N THR A 794 13.65 -15.82 -5.02
CA THR A 794 13.42 -14.38 -4.80
C THR A 794 14.33 -13.80 -3.72
N ALA A 795 14.85 -14.63 -2.81
CA ALA A 795 15.78 -14.19 -1.77
C ALA A 795 16.71 -15.32 -1.35
N VAL A 796 17.96 -14.97 -1.01
CA VAL A 796 18.96 -15.91 -0.49
C VAL A 796 19.68 -15.26 0.70
N GLY A 797 20.02 -16.05 1.71
CA GLY A 797 20.83 -15.65 2.86
C GLY A 797 21.87 -16.73 3.18
N LEU A 798 23.03 -16.32 3.69
CA LEU A 798 24.13 -17.20 4.05
C LEU A 798 24.56 -16.99 5.51
N ALA A 799 24.76 -18.08 6.23
CA ALA A 799 25.28 -18.08 7.59
C ALA A 799 26.27 -19.21 7.82
N LEU A 800 27.03 -19.11 8.92
CA LEU A 800 27.72 -20.25 9.51
C LEU A 800 26.84 -20.84 10.60
N SER A 801 26.75 -22.17 10.61
CA SER A 801 26.14 -22.96 11.68
C SER A 801 27.20 -23.88 12.30
N PRO A 802 26.97 -24.46 13.49
CA PRO A 802 27.84 -25.48 14.05
C PRO A 802 28.06 -26.69 13.13
N ALA A 803 27.12 -26.96 12.21
CA ALA A 803 27.19 -28.05 11.23
C ALA A 803 27.86 -27.65 9.89
N GLY A 804 28.42 -26.45 9.79
CA GLY A 804 29.02 -25.90 8.57
C GLY A 804 28.22 -24.75 7.96
N GLY A 805 28.48 -24.45 6.70
CA GLY A 805 27.80 -23.38 5.98
C GLY A 805 26.32 -23.67 5.75
N LEU A 806 25.47 -22.67 6.00
CA LEU A 806 24.02 -22.74 5.85
C LEU A 806 23.57 -21.72 4.80
N ALA A 807 22.81 -22.18 3.82
CA ALA A 807 22.07 -21.34 2.91
C ALA A 807 20.57 -21.40 3.22
N LEU A 808 19.93 -20.23 3.23
CA LEU A 808 18.49 -20.08 3.37
C LEU A 808 17.97 -19.47 2.06
N SER A 809 16.97 -20.08 1.42
CA SER A 809 16.39 -19.57 0.17
C SER A 809 14.88 -19.40 0.29
N GLY A 810 14.38 -18.33 -0.33
CA GLY A 810 12.97 -18.02 -0.48
C GLY A 810 12.60 -17.97 -1.95
N GLY A 811 11.42 -18.47 -2.31
CA GLY A 811 10.95 -18.52 -3.69
C GLY A 811 9.66 -17.75 -3.93
N ARG A 812 9.36 -17.56 -5.22
CA ARG A 812 8.07 -17.02 -5.68
C ARG A 812 6.88 -17.91 -5.29
N ASP A 813 7.14 -19.19 -5.08
CA ASP A 813 6.18 -20.18 -4.57
C ASP A 813 5.83 -20.03 -3.08
N GLY A 814 6.47 -19.08 -2.38
CA GLY A 814 6.22 -18.80 -0.98
C GLY A 814 6.88 -19.77 -0.01
N ARG A 815 7.72 -20.68 -0.51
CA ARG A 815 8.46 -21.65 0.28
C ARG A 815 9.78 -21.07 0.75
N VAL A 816 10.19 -21.47 1.94
CA VAL A 816 11.50 -21.15 2.54
C VAL A 816 12.22 -22.46 2.82
N TRP A 817 13.40 -22.63 2.21
CA TRP A 817 14.24 -23.82 2.38
C TRP A 817 15.54 -23.49 3.08
N SER A 818 16.03 -24.43 3.87
CA SER A 818 17.36 -24.41 4.45
C SER A 818 18.22 -25.52 3.87
N TRP A 819 19.48 -25.23 3.61
CA TRP A 819 20.43 -26.17 3.01
C TRP A 819 21.82 -26.01 3.64
N ALA A 820 22.27 -27.06 4.35
CA ALA A 820 23.60 -27.15 4.92
C ALA A 820 24.60 -27.61 3.85
N HIS A 821 25.10 -26.68 3.04
CA HIS A 821 25.96 -26.99 1.90
C HIS A 821 27.30 -27.59 2.36
N GLY A 822 27.81 -28.57 1.61
CA GLY A 822 29.05 -29.28 1.94
C GLY A 822 28.94 -30.31 3.08
N SER A 823 27.82 -30.38 3.80
CA SER A 823 27.59 -31.37 4.87
C SER A 823 27.05 -32.72 4.38
N GLY A 824 26.56 -32.79 3.14
CA GLY A 824 25.83 -33.94 2.60
C GLY A 824 24.40 -34.10 3.12
N ARG A 825 23.92 -33.20 4.00
CA ARG A 825 22.53 -33.21 4.49
C ARG A 825 21.57 -32.72 3.40
N ALA A 826 20.43 -33.41 3.29
CA ALA A 826 19.36 -33.01 2.39
C ALA A 826 18.79 -31.62 2.78
N PRO A 827 18.39 -30.79 1.81
CA PRO A 827 17.64 -29.56 2.06
C PRO A 827 16.36 -29.82 2.86
N GLU A 828 15.99 -28.89 3.72
CA GLU A 828 14.83 -28.99 4.62
C GLU A 828 13.87 -27.80 4.41
N LEU A 829 12.58 -28.09 4.21
CA LEU A 829 11.54 -27.08 4.09
C LEU A 829 11.27 -26.48 5.47
N VAL A 830 11.56 -25.18 5.62
CA VAL A 830 11.44 -24.45 6.89
C VAL A 830 10.03 -23.88 7.07
N ASP A 831 9.45 -23.34 6.00
CA ASP A 831 8.16 -22.65 6.04
C ASP A 831 7.52 -22.54 4.64
N GLU A 832 6.20 -22.33 4.59
CA GLU A 832 5.44 -22.18 3.34
C GLU A 832 4.22 -21.26 3.53
N ARG A 833 3.99 -20.36 2.58
CA ARG A 833 2.81 -19.48 2.53
C ARG A 833 2.28 -19.35 1.10
N PRO A 834 0.98 -19.02 0.91
CA PRO A 834 0.39 -18.84 -0.41
C PRO A 834 0.72 -17.47 -1.04
N CYS A 835 1.92 -16.95 -0.82
CA CYS A 835 2.40 -15.67 -1.33
C CYS A 835 3.93 -15.68 -1.41
N GLU A 836 4.52 -14.91 -2.32
CA GLU A 836 5.97 -14.93 -2.56
C GLU A 836 6.79 -14.53 -1.32
N VAL A 837 7.98 -15.13 -1.17
CA VAL A 837 8.99 -14.68 -0.21
C VAL A 837 9.65 -13.42 -0.76
N THR A 838 9.72 -12.35 0.03
CA THR A 838 10.31 -11.06 -0.40
C THR A 838 11.72 -10.83 0.12
N ALA A 839 12.07 -11.45 1.24
CA ALA A 839 13.40 -11.37 1.82
C ALA A 839 13.67 -12.56 2.76
N VAL A 840 14.92 -12.99 2.84
CA VAL A 840 15.40 -13.93 3.85
C VAL A 840 16.74 -13.44 4.41
N ALA A 841 17.04 -13.80 5.65
CA ALA A 841 18.34 -13.59 6.26
C ALA A 841 18.68 -14.77 7.18
N ALA A 842 19.95 -15.12 7.25
CA ALA A 842 20.47 -16.06 8.23
C ALA A 842 21.77 -15.46 8.79
N ALA A 843 21.94 -15.50 10.10
CA ALA A 843 23.17 -15.04 10.74
C ALA A 843 23.47 -15.83 12.02
N GLY A 844 24.74 -16.18 12.20
CA GLY A 844 25.24 -16.62 13.50
C GLY A 844 25.40 -15.39 14.41
N THR A 845 24.70 -15.40 15.54
CA THR A 845 24.75 -14.33 16.54
C THR A 845 25.36 -14.86 17.84
N ALA A 846 25.67 -13.97 18.79
CA ALA A 846 26.09 -14.40 20.13
C ALA A 846 25.05 -15.31 20.82
N GLY A 847 23.76 -15.18 20.48
CA GLY A 847 22.66 -15.99 20.99
C GLY A 847 22.34 -17.24 20.15
N GLY A 848 23.20 -17.62 19.20
CA GLY A 848 22.98 -18.74 18.28
C GLY A 848 22.51 -18.29 16.90
N LEU A 849 22.08 -19.25 16.08
CA LEU A 849 21.61 -18.99 14.73
C LEU A 849 20.27 -18.25 14.76
N VAL A 850 20.16 -17.15 14.02
CA VAL A 850 18.90 -16.44 13.76
C VAL A 850 18.58 -16.56 12.27
N THR A 851 17.35 -16.96 11.96
CA THR A 851 16.82 -16.97 10.60
C THR A 851 15.58 -16.09 10.51
N VAL A 852 15.50 -15.28 9.47
CA VAL A 852 14.36 -14.42 9.20
C VAL A 852 13.83 -14.70 7.80
N ALA A 853 12.51 -14.80 7.66
CA ALA A 853 11.82 -14.87 6.37
C ALA A 853 10.70 -13.83 6.33
N ALA A 854 10.52 -13.18 5.19
CA ALA A 854 9.48 -12.19 4.96
C ALA A 854 8.71 -12.51 3.67
N TRP A 855 7.41 -12.23 3.67
CA TRP A 855 6.52 -12.51 2.54
C TRP A 855 5.80 -11.25 2.05
N SER A 856 5.27 -11.30 0.83
CA SER A 856 4.55 -10.18 0.21
C SER A 856 3.21 -9.86 0.86
N ASP A 857 2.69 -10.73 1.70
CA ASP A 857 1.56 -10.44 2.60
C ASP A 857 1.97 -9.58 3.81
N GLY A 858 3.24 -9.16 3.90
CA GLY A 858 3.79 -8.31 4.95
C GLY A 858 4.04 -9.02 6.29
N LEU A 859 3.93 -10.36 6.35
CA LEU A 859 4.43 -11.12 7.48
C LEU A 859 5.96 -11.17 7.43
N VAL A 860 6.60 -10.92 8.58
CA VAL A 860 8.01 -11.25 8.82
C VAL A 860 8.05 -12.25 9.97
N ARG A 861 8.73 -13.37 9.77
CA ARG A 861 8.90 -14.41 10.79
C ARG A 861 10.37 -14.53 11.16
N VAL A 862 10.66 -14.40 12.45
CA VAL A 862 12.00 -14.58 13.03
C VAL A 862 12.02 -15.88 13.82
N ARG A 863 13.04 -16.71 13.59
CA ARG A 863 13.25 -17.98 14.30
C ARG A 863 14.66 -18.03 14.87
N ARG A 864 14.78 -18.65 16.05
CA ARG A 864 16.04 -19.13 16.63
C ARG A 864 15.98 -20.66 16.61
N PRO A 865 16.48 -21.34 15.56
CA PRO A 865 16.28 -22.78 15.39
C PRO A 865 16.80 -23.62 16.56
N ASP A 866 17.84 -23.11 17.24
CA ASP A 866 18.46 -23.77 18.40
C ASP A 866 17.72 -23.49 19.72
N ALA A 867 16.72 -22.61 19.73
CA ALA A 867 15.95 -22.25 20.92
C ALA A 867 14.58 -22.94 20.95
N ALA A 868 14.14 -23.37 22.13
CA ALA A 868 12.85 -24.06 22.33
C ALA A 868 11.60 -23.16 22.24
N GLY A 869 11.72 -21.93 21.73
CA GLY A 869 10.66 -20.93 21.68
C GLY A 869 9.88 -20.91 20.35
N PRO A 870 8.64 -20.38 20.34
CA PRO A 870 7.91 -20.18 19.10
C PRO A 870 8.59 -19.15 18.19
N ALA A 871 8.32 -19.23 16.89
CA ALA A 871 8.73 -18.20 15.95
C ALA A 871 8.04 -16.87 16.29
N LEU A 872 8.76 -15.76 16.13
CA LEU A 872 8.22 -14.42 16.29
C LEU A 872 7.63 -13.93 14.97
N ASP A 873 6.33 -13.62 14.97
CA ASP A 873 5.60 -13.11 13.82
C ASP A 873 5.36 -11.60 13.94
N LEU A 874 5.79 -10.85 12.92
CA LEU A 874 5.74 -9.40 12.87
C LEU A 874 4.92 -8.93 11.66
N ARG A 875 4.06 -7.93 11.87
CA ARG A 875 3.36 -7.19 10.81
C ARG A 875 3.48 -5.70 11.09
N LEU A 876 4.33 -5.02 10.32
CA LEU A 876 4.73 -3.64 10.59
C LEU A 876 4.17 -2.62 9.59
N GLY A 877 3.14 -2.99 8.83
CA GLY A 877 2.44 -2.09 7.89
C GLY A 877 3.05 -2.01 6.48
N GLY A 878 4.06 -2.82 6.16
CA GLY A 878 4.67 -2.87 4.84
C GLY A 878 5.35 -4.21 4.55
N GLN A 879 5.64 -4.47 3.27
CA GLN A 879 6.43 -5.64 2.85
C GLN A 879 7.92 -5.38 3.12
N ALA A 880 8.59 -6.30 3.82
CA ALA A 880 10.04 -6.20 3.99
C ALA A 880 10.74 -6.54 2.67
N ARG A 881 11.44 -5.55 2.11
CA ARG A 881 12.16 -5.63 0.82
C ARG A 881 13.54 -6.25 0.94
N SER A 882 14.11 -6.21 2.14
CA SER A 882 15.36 -6.87 2.53
C SER A 882 15.43 -6.92 4.04
N VAL A 883 16.10 -7.93 4.56
CA VAL A 883 16.36 -8.12 5.99
C VAL A 883 17.85 -8.32 6.19
N THR A 884 18.39 -7.74 7.25
CA THR A 884 19.77 -7.97 7.68
C THR A 884 19.78 -8.29 9.16
N VAL A 885 20.63 -9.22 9.57
CA VAL A 885 20.88 -9.54 10.98
C VAL A 885 22.37 -9.35 11.24
N ASP A 886 22.71 -8.50 12.21
CA ASP A 886 24.11 -8.29 12.58
C ASP A 886 24.63 -9.35 13.58
N ARG A 887 25.92 -9.30 13.90
CA ARG A 887 26.54 -10.24 14.85
C ARG A 887 26.02 -10.10 16.29
N ALA A 888 25.53 -8.93 16.65
CA ALA A 888 24.92 -8.67 17.95
C ALA A 888 23.48 -9.20 18.04
N GLY A 889 22.89 -9.60 16.90
CA GLY A 889 21.51 -10.09 16.82
C GLY A 889 20.48 -9.00 16.52
N LEU A 890 20.91 -7.78 16.16
CA LEU A 890 20.01 -6.72 15.73
C LEU A 890 19.41 -7.09 14.38
N VAL A 891 18.08 -7.14 14.31
CA VAL A 891 17.34 -7.41 13.06
C VAL A 891 16.88 -6.08 12.46
N CYS A 892 17.38 -5.74 11.27
CA CYS A 892 16.96 -4.55 10.53
C CYS A 892 16.07 -4.95 9.34
N LEU A 893 14.85 -4.41 9.32
CA LEU A 893 13.83 -4.65 8.30
C LEU A 893 13.69 -3.42 7.39
N ALA A 894 14.04 -3.54 6.12
CA ALA A 894 13.81 -2.47 5.15
C ALA A 894 12.37 -2.54 4.61
N LEU A 895 11.51 -1.66 5.11
CA LEU A 895 10.13 -1.46 4.66
C LEU A 895 10.06 -0.31 3.65
N PRO A 896 8.98 -0.14 2.86
CA PRO A 896 8.98 0.83 1.76
C PRO A 896 9.25 2.30 2.14
N LYS A 897 8.94 2.76 3.36
CA LYS A 897 9.21 4.15 3.83
C LYS A 897 10.32 4.29 4.87
N GLY A 898 10.90 3.18 5.32
CA GLY A 898 11.85 3.26 6.41
C GLY A 898 12.46 1.91 6.75
N VAL A 899 13.49 1.97 7.58
CA VAL A 899 14.10 0.78 8.18
C VAL A 899 13.71 0.74 9.64
N VAL A 900 13.27 -0.41 10.13
CA VAL A 900 13.00 -0.65 11.55
C VAL A 900 14.06 -1.60 12.09
N ALA A 901 14.70 -1.25 13.20
CA ALA A 901 15.66 -2.10 13.88
C ALA A 901 15.07 -2.66 15.18
N LEU A 902 15.24 -3.97 15.36
CA LEU A 902 14.60 -4.74 16.42
C LEU A 902 15.64 -5.54 17.20
N ASP A 903 15.55 -5.46 18.52
CA ASP A 903 16.21 -6.37 19.43
C ASP A 903 15.28 -7.55 19.74
N LEU A 904 15.86 -8.74 19.68
CA LEU A 904 15.19 -9.97 20.08
C LEU A 904 15.57 -10.26 21.53
N ASP A 905 14.61 -10.30 22.44
CA ASP A 905 14.86 -10.59 23.87
C ASP A 905 15.31 -12.04 24.09
#